data_AF-A0A1V9ZCY5-F1
#
_entry.id   AF-A0A1V9ZCY5-F1
#
_cell.length_a   1.000
_cell.length_b   1.000
_cell.length_c   1.000
_cell.angle_alpha   90.00
_cell.angle_beta   90.00
_cell.angle_gamma   90.00
#
_symmetry.space_group_name_H-M   'P 1'
#
loop_
_entity.id
_entity.type
_entity.pdbx_description
1 polymer ?
#
loop_
_entity_poly.entity_id
_entity_poly.type
_entity_poly.pdbx_seq_one_letter_code
_entity_poly.pdbx_strand_id
1 'polypeptide(L)'
;MHYLTTMSLLPSLAPWPPKGNFSKNPYFDCFRRNDEVFTFVSTMLQRVPALVTSNFTIATSYQGRDIQAYRITLASGAAEKQLMYIQALQHAREWIATTSTVYALARLLDGVATQDTTIIELFAAYDWCIVPIVNVDGYIDTWKGNRLRRKNMRACTNGGNATDCGVDLNRNWGPSTSFRTGDGDLESEVYPGNALFSEPETKGIHNWLTARNTTIVGALDVHTFGGWVLSPYGNNEDQPAPPFGNAFATLTNAIRRAMGPLYLNQRSVQLYPVYGGFGDYMFMTYGAPALTLEMDGHSFNAPAASIRARGDELFAGVVLYARKVPTWIDDAVPTPAPPNPVMVAPPSMKRSLSPAPEESVKRCKREALSKLTEQFTLHRGRLHKVVAPADTSAGNKENIPPKAASSDEPLDINSAKDGAFTWTTKAKHHFRVVSSDDRNYYVAALYTLTTNLGLTAGTVHLAIDLLDRFLKVQPITIQWLEVVSIACIWIASKFNETQALLEELNVKQILQQRHRKGNWSWHHVLVLECQILKRLGFRILHPNMLSRFEKRAPELTAPQAADADYFLDLTLMDTRFRAFAPDDVLDAVLFLATEFHQNFDFESLDARVRDPLMCFFYLHLRIQKELADGTKLHKALHCKHGAGMSSTWQLAPPTGDCGCRICVLSPAA
;
A
#
# COMPACT_ATOMS: atom_id res chain seq x y z
N MET A 1 33.80 1.63 -10.73
CA MET A 1 34.48 1.40 -12.03
C MET A 1 34.84 -0.08 -12.13
N HIS A 2 34.67 -0.66 -13.31
CA HIS A 2 34.85 -2.08 -13.69
C HIS A 2 33.74 -3.07 -13.28
N TYR A 3 32.62 -2.98 -13.99
CA TYR A 3 32.18 -4.12 -14.80
C TYR A 3 32.14 -3.65 -16.26
N LEU A 4 33.16 -4.08 -17.00
CA LEU A 4 33.38 -3.84 -18.41
C LEU A 4 32.27 -4.48 -19.24
N THR A 5 31.71 -3.68 -20.15
CA THR A 5 31.39 -4.04 -21.54
C THR A 5 31.21 -5.53 -21.84
N THR A 6 29.99 -6.02 -21.72
CA THR A 6 29.45 -7.10 -22.56
C THR A 6 28.38 -6.54 -23.48
N MET A 7 28.82 -5.88 -24.56
CA MET A 7 27.99 -5.67 -25.76
C MET A 7 27.80 -7.01 -26.50
N SER A 8 27.20 -8.04 -25.87
CA SER A 8 26.97 -9.32 -26.56
C SER A 8 25.95 -10.30 -25.96
N LEU A 9 24.96 -9.88 -25.15
CA LEU A 9 23.78 -10.71 -24.83
C LEU A 9 22.61 -9.73 -24.57
N LEU A 10 21.71 -9.47 -25.52
CA LEU A 10 20.56 -10.31 -25.79
C LEU A 10 19.97 -9.99 -27.18
N PRO A 11 20.21 -10.80 -28.22
CA PRO A 11 19.13 -11.02 -29.19
C PRO A 11 18.04 -11.78 -28.42
N SER A 12 16.82 -11.26 -28.36
CA SER A 12 15.64 -11.90 -27.76
C SER A 12 15.71 -13.44 -27.81
N LEU A 13 16.06 -14.04 -26.67
CA LEU A 13 16.39 -15.45 -26.38
C LEU A 13 16.09 -16.46 -27.51
N ALA A 14 17.06 -16.63 -28.40
CA ALA A 14 17.10 -17.73 -29.36
C ALA A 14 17.72 -18.99 -28.72
N PRO A 15 17.22 -20.19 -29.03
CA PRO A 15 16.08 -20.43 -29.91
C PRO A 15 14.77 -20.11 -29.21
N TRP A 16 13.87 -19.43 -29.94
CA TRP A 16 12.53 -19.20 -29.46
C TRP A 16 11.81 -20.54 -29.28
N PRO A 17 10.96 -20.66 -28.26
CA PRO A 17 10.23 -21.89 -28.04
C PRO A 17 9.34 -22.21 -29.27
N PRO A 18 9.01 -23.50 -29.50
CA PRO A 18 8.10 -23.89 -30.58
C PRO A 18 6.81 -23.06 -30.57
N LYS A 19 6.17 -22.90 -31.74
CA LYS A 19 4.87 -22.20 -31.87
C LYS A 19 3.92 -22.66 -30.76
N GLY A 20 3.31 -21.72 -30.04
CA GLY A 20 2.41 -22.02 -28.91
C GLY A 20 3.09 -22.14 -27.54
N ASN A 21 4.32 -21.65 -27.37
CA ASN A 21 5.01 -21.62 -26.07
C ASN A 21 5.76 -20.30 -25.78
N PHE A 22 5.35 -19.16 -26.35
CA PHE A 22 5.90 -17.83 -26.10
C PHE A 22 5.96 -17.49 -24.61
N SER A 23 4.92 -17.82 -23.84
CA SER A 23 4.88 -17.61 -22.38
C SER A 23 5.97 -18.35 -21.62
N LYS A 24 6.49 -19.46 -22.15
CA LYS A 24 7.60 -20.24 -21.56
C LYS A 24 8.98 -19.68 -21.89
N ASN A 25 9.07 -18.61 -22.67
CA ASN A 25 10.35 -18.01 -23.03
C ASN A 25 11.09 -17.52 -21.75
N PRO A 26 12.43 -17.71 -21.64
CA PRO A 26 13.21 -17.20 -20.50
C PRO A 26 13.21 -15.67 -20.38
N TYR A 27 12.60 -14.96 -21.33
CA TYR A 27 12.38 -13.53 -21.28
C TYR A 27 11.68 -13.14 -19.97
N PHE A 28 10.74 -13.99 -19.54
CA PHE A 28 9.92 -13.81 -18.34
C PHE A 28 10.57 -14.27 -17.04
N ASP A 29 11.86 -14.62 -17.04
CA ASP A 29 12.61 -14.96 -15.81
C ASP A 29 13.22 -13.73 -15.12
N CYS A 30 13.23 -12.57 -15.80
CA CYS A 30 13.78 -11.31 -15.31
C CYS A 30 12.96 -10.10 -15.79
N PHE A 31 13.07 -8.97 -15.08
CA PHE A 31 12.62 -7.68 -15.58
C PHE A 31 13.52 -7.19 -16.73
N ARG A 32 12.97 -6.35 -17.61
CA ARG A 32 13.56 -6.04 -18.93
C ARG A 32 13.62 -4.54 -19.18
N ARG A 33 14.69 -4.02 -19.76
CA ARG A 33 14.72 -2.60 -20.16
C ARG A 33 13.74 -2.34 -21.29
N ASN A 34 13.40 -1.06 -21.52
CA ASN A 34 12.41 -0.66 -22.51
C ASN A 34 12.71 -1.18 -23.93
N ASP A 35 13.98 -1.13 -24.35
CA ASP A 35 14.45 -1.62 -25.64
C ASP A 35 14.27 -3.13 -25.79
N GLU A 36 14.56 -3.89 -24.73
CA GLU A 36 14.31 -5.33 -24.66
C GLU A 36 12.82 -5.65 -24.73
N VAL A 37 11.98 -4.89 -24.03
CA VAL A 37 10.51 -5.04 -24.07
C VAL A 37 9.98 -4.83 -25.48
N PHE A 38 10.32 -3.71 -26.12
CA PHE A 38 9.83 -3.40 -27.46
C PHE A 38 10.34 -4.39 -28.51
N THR A 39 11.61 -4.78 -28.41
CA THR A 39 12.20 -5.79 -29.30
C THR A 39 11.52 -7.14 -29.14
N PHE A 40 11.29 -7.58 -27.89
CA PHE A 40 10.64 -8.86 -27.61
C PHE A 40 9.20 -8.88 -28.12
N VAL A 41 8.39 -7.85 -27.82
CA VAL A 41 6.98 -7.79 -28.26
C VAL A 41 6.89 -7.79 -29.78
N SER A 42 7.70 -6.97 -30.47
CA SER A 42 7.72 -6.90 -31.93
C SER A 42 8.09 -8.26 -32.56
N THR A 43 9.12 -8.91 -32.01
CA THR A 43 9.60 -10.21 -32.50
C THR A 43 8.61 -11.33 -32.21
N MET A 44 7.95 -11.30 -31.06
CA MET A 44 6.93 -12.28 -30.66
C MET A 44 5.72 -12.20 -31.60
N LEU A 45 5.25 -10.99 -31.90
CA LEU A 45 4.09 -10.76 -32.77
C LEU A 45 4.31 -11.24 -34.21
N GLN A 46 5.50 -11.04 -34.77
CA GLN A 46 5.85 -11.51 -36.11
C GLN A 46 5.84 -13.04 -36.26
N ARG A 47 5.85 -13.79 -35.16
CA ARG A 47 5.85 -15.27 -35.18
C ARG A 47 4.48 -15.92 -35.23
N VAL A 48 3.40 -15.15 -35.31
CA VAL A 48 2.03 -15.68 -35.41
C VAL A 48 1.41 -15.24 -36.73
N PRO A 49 1.62 -15.99 -37.85
CA PRO A 49 1.15 -15.58 -39.18
C PRO A 49 -0.37 -15.43 -39.31
N ALA A 50 -1.16 -16.03 -38.41
CA ALA A 50 -2.61 -15.87 -38.36
C ALA A 50 -3.05 -14.45 -37.96
N LEU A 51 -2.12 -13.63 -37.45
CA LEU A 51 -2.39 -12.27 -36.99
C LEU A 51 -1.74 -11.25 -37.92
N VAL A 52 -2.47 -10.19 -38.25
CA VAL A 52 -1.91 -8.97 -38.81
C VAL A 52 -1.55 -8.07 -37.64
N THR A 53 -0.28 -7.66 -37.60
CA THR A 53 0.28 -6.87 -36.50
C THR A 53 0.90 -5.60 -37.04
N SER A 54 0.68 -4.50 -36.34
CA SER A 54 1.32 -3.22 -36.64
C SER A 54 1.87 -2.63 -35.35
N ASN A 55 3.15 -2.27 -35.39
CA ASN A 55 3.78 -1.46 -34.36
C ASN A 55 3.80 -0.01 -34.83
N PHE A 56 3.42 0.93 -33.97
CA PHE A 56 3.41 2.36 -34.28
C PHE A 56 3.65 3.19 -33.01
N THR A 57 4.04 4.43 -33.20
CA THR A 57 4.17 5.39 -32.11
C THR A 57 2.81 6.00 -31.80
N ILE A 58 2.25 5.72 -30.62
CA ILE A 58 0.95 6.27 -30.20
C ILE A 58 1.10 7.68 -29.63
N ALA A 59 2.23 7.96 -29.00
CA ALA A 59 2.57 9.24 -28.41
C ALA A 59 4.09 9.41 -28.37
N THR A 60 4.54 10.64 -28.19
CA THR A 60 5.94 10.97 -27.94
C THR A 60 6.07 11.40 -26.48
N SER A 61 7.09 10.93 -25.78
CA SER A 61 7.33 11.28 -24.38
C SER A 61 7.88 12.70 -24.22
N TYR A 62 7.94 13.19 -22.98
CA TYR A 62 8.51 14.51 -22.67
C TYR A 62 9.94 14.68 -23.19
N GLN A 63 10.77 13.64 -23.12
CA GLN A 63 12.16 13.65 -23.62
C GLN A 63 12.27 13.24 -25.11
N GLY A 64 11.16 13.22 -25.85
CA GLY A 64 11.17 12.98 -27.29
C GLY A 64 11.30 11.52 -27.72
N ARG A 65 10.96 10.56 -26.85
CA ARG A 65 11.02 9.12 -27.18
C ARG A 65 9.67 8.59 -27.61
N ASP A 66 9.68 7.59 -28.48
CA ASP A 66 8.46 6.94 -28.93
C ASP A 66 7.83 6.11 -27.81
N ILE A 67 6.54 6.33 -27.59
CA ILE A 67 5.68 5.41 -26.84
C ILE A 67 5.11 4.45 -27.87
N GLN A 68 5.65 3.23 -27.89
CA GLN A 68 5.28 2.19 -28.85
C GLN A 68 3.96 1.53 -28.46
N ALA A 69 3.10 1.32 -29.45
CA ALA A 69 1.83 0.63 -29.33
C ALA A 69 1.69 -0.44 -30.41
N TYR A 70 1.01 -1.52 -30.06
CA TYR A 70 0.86 -2.68 -30.92
C TYR A 70 -0.61 -2.90 -31.20
N ARG A 71 -1.02 -2.76 -32.47
CA ARG A 71 -2.35 -3.18 -32.93
C ARG A 71 -2.27 -4.60 -33.49
N ILE A 72 -3.15 -5.46 -33.02
CA ILE A 72 -3.19 -6.89 -33.32
C ILE A 72 -4.59 -7.25 -33.76
N THR A 73 -4.72 -7.87 -34.93
CA THR A 73 -6.00 -8.33 -35.46
C THR A 73 -5.85 -9.69 -36.14
N LEU A 74 -6.91 -10.49 -36.13
CA LEU A 74 -6.96 -11.74 -36.89
C LEU A 74 -6.97 -11.45 -38.40
N ALA A 75 -6.08 -12.10 -39.15
CA ALA A 75 -5.93 -11.89 -40.60
C ALA A 75 -7.19 -12.24 -41.41
N SER A 76 -7.98 -13.21 -40.94
CA SER A 76 -9.24 -13.63 -41.56
C SER A 76 -10.46 -12.85 -41.09
N GLY A 77 -10.28 -11.77 -40.32
CA GLY A 77 -11.39 -11.02 -39.71
C GLY A 77 -11.97 -9.90 -40.58
N ALA A 78 -13.07 -9.32 -40.11
CA ALA A 78 -13.70 -8.15 -40.72
C ALA A 78 -12.75 -6.94 -40.79
N ALA A 79 -12.94 -6.07 -41.78
CA ALA A 79 -12.08 -4.90 -42.04
C ALA A 79 -12.12 -3.85 -40.92
N GLU A 80 -13.27 -3.72 -40.23
CA GLU A 80 -13.43 -2.84 -39.07
C GLU A 80 -13.99 -3.65 -37.90
N LYS A 81 -13.26 -3.67 -36.80
CA LYS A 81 -13.64 -4.35 -35.55
C LYS A 81 -13.72 -3.37 -34.40
N GLN A 82 -14.47 -3.78 -33.39
CA GLN A 82 -14.44 -3.13 -32.08
C GLN A 82 -13.04 -3.25 -31.46
N LEU A 83 -12.64 -2.23 -30.70
CA LEU A 83 -11.29 -2.06 -30.19
C LEU A 83 -11.24 -2.28 -28.68
N MET A 84 -10.36 -3.20 -28.27
CA MET A 84 -9.92 -3.42 -26.90
C MET A 84 -8.60 -2.68 -26.68
N TYR A 85 -8.59 -1.71 -25.76
CA TYR A 85 -7.39 -0.96 -25.41
C TYR A 85 -6.81 -1.42 -24.07
N ILE A 86 -5.52 -1.73 -24.02
CA ILE A 86 -4.82 -2.12 -22.80
C ILE A 86 -3.54 -1.31 -22.70
N GLN A 87 -3.34 -0.66 -21.56
CA GLN A 87 -2.08 0.01 -21.26
C GLN A 87 -1.49 -0.47 -19.94
N ALA A 88 -0.17 -0.27 -19.80
CA ALA A 88 0.55 -0.53 -18.57
C ALA A 88 1.62 0.53 -18.31
N LEU A 89 2.07 0.59 -17.06
CA LEU A 89 3.27 1.31 -16.67
C LEU A 89 3.21 2.82 -16.95
N GLN A 90 2.04 3.45 -16.77
CA GLN A 90 1.97 4.90 -16.70
C GLN A 90 2.63 5.45 -15.41
N HIS A 91 2.78 4.60 -14.38
CA HIS A 91 3.75 4.81 -13.30
C HIS A 91 4.99 3.95 -13.54
N ALA A 92 6.16 4.59 -13.59
CA ALA A 92 7.39 3.92 -14.05
C ALA A 92 7.91 2.81 -13.11
N ARG A 93 7.72 2.94 -11.80
CA ARG A 93 8.20 1.98 -10.78
C ARG A 93 7.47 0.64 -10.77
N GLU A 94 6.34 0.52 -11.44
CA GLU A 94 5.41 -0.62 -11.36
C GLU A 94 5.80 -1.74 -12.33
N TRP A 95 7.06 -2.20 -12.26
CA TRP A 95 7.66 -3.11 -13.26
C TRP A 95 6.85 -4.39 -13.50
N ILE A 96 6.14 -4.90 -12.50
CA ILE A 96 5.26 -6.07 -12.68
C ILE A 96 4.14 -5.80 -13.67
N ALA A 97 3.57 -4.58 -13.73
CA ALA A 97 2.49 -4.24 -14.64
C ALA A 97 2.90 -4.45 -16.11
N THR A 98 4.06 -3.91 -16.52
CA THR A 98 4.55 -4.10 -17.90
C THR A 98 4.87 -5.57 -18.18
N THR A 99 5.53 -6.27 -17.26
CA THR A 99 5.88 -7.68 -17.48
C THR A 99 4.66 -8.59 -17.52
N SER A 100 3.65 -8.34 -16.69
CA SER A 100 2.39 -9.09 -16.69
C SER A 100 1.61 -8.83 -17.98
N THR A 101 1.54 -7.60 -18.46
CA THR A 101 0.88 -7.26 -19.73
C THR A 101 1.56 -7.94 -20.92
N VAL A 102 2.90 -7.93 -20.99
CA VAL A 102 3.65 -8.61 -22.05
C VAL A 102 3.48 -10.14 -21.95
N TYR A 103 3.44 -10.69 -20.74
CA TYR A 103 3.21 -12.12 -20.52
C TYR A 103 1.78 -12.53 -20.92
N ALA A 104 0.77 -11.76 -20.53
CA ALA A 104 -0.62 -12.02 -20.91
C ALA A 104 -0.79 -11.97 -22.43
N LEU A 105 -0.11 -11.05 -23.11
CA LEU A 105 -0.03 -11.06 -24.58
C LEU A 105 0.62 -12.34 -25.10
N ALA A 106 1.75 -12.78 -24.53
CA ALA A 106 2.38 -14.05 -24.93
C ALA A 106 1.44 -15.25 -24.78
N ARG A 107 0.65 -15.31 -23.69
CA ARG A 107 -0.37 -16.34 -23.47
C ARG A 107 -1.53 -16.28 -24.47
N LEU A 108 -1.98 -15.08 -24.86
CA LEU A 108 -2.98 -14.91 -25.92
C LEU A 108 -2.45 -15.41 -27.27
N LEU A 109 -1.19 -15.07 -27.61
CA LEU A 109 -0.54 -15.53 -28.83
C LEU A 109 -0.31 -17.04 -28.83
N ASP A 110 0.00 -17.62 -27.66
CA ASP A 110 0.06 -19.07 -27.50
C ASP A 110 -1.27 -19.71 -27.87
N GLY A 111 -2.39 -19.18 -27.34
CA GLY A 111 -3.74 -19.65 -27.67
C GLY A 111 -4.04 -19.60 -29.17
N VAL A 112 -3.70 -18.51 -29.86
CA VAL A 112 -3.87 -18.43 -31.33
C VAL A 112 -3.01 -19.48 -32.04
N ALA A 113 -1.74 -19.62 -31.64
CA ALA A 113 -0.81 -20.56 -32.27
C ALA A 113 -1.20 -22.03 -32.03
N THR A 114 -1.78 -22.36 -30.88
CA THR A 114 -2.28 -23.70 -30.54
C THR A 114 -3.73 -23.94 -30.94
N GLN A 115 -4.36 -22.99 -31.64
CA GLN A 115 -5.75 -23.08 -32.10
C GLN A 115 -6.78 -23.21 -30.95
N ASP A 116 -6.56 -22.51 -29.84
CA ASP A 116 -7.57 -22.35 -28.79
C ASP A 116 -8.76 -21.56 -29.34
N THR A 117 -9.93 -22.21 -29.39
CA THR A 117 -11.15 -21.66 -29.98
C THR A 117 -11.62 -20.40 -29.25
N THR A 118 -11.51 -20.36 -27.92
CA THR A 118 -11.92 -19.20 -27.12
C THR A 118 -11.07 -17.98 -27.49
N ILE A 119 -9.76 -18.18 -27.62
CA ILE A 119 -8.85 -17.08 -27.95
C ILE A 119 -9.01 -16.64 -29.41
N ILE A 120 -9.19 -17.58 -30.34
CA ILE A 120 -9.46 -17.26 -31.75
C ILE A 120 -10.75 -16.44 -31.89
N GLU A 121 -11.83 -16.82 -31.21
CA GLU A 121 -13.08 -16.06 -31.20
C GLU A 121 -12.89 -14.63 -30.71
N LEU A 122 -12.07 -14.43 -29.67
CA LEU A 122 -11.75 -13.10 -29.17
C LEU A 122 -10.98 -12.24 -30.18
N PHE A 123 -10.02 -12.81 -30.92
CA PHE A 123 -9.32 -12.08 -32.00
C PHE A 123 -10.17 -11.91 -33.27
N ALA A 124 -11.18 -12.76 -33.46
CA ALA A 124 -12.18 -12.58 -34.52
C ALA A 124 -13.11 -11.41 -34.18
N ALA A 125 -13.51 -11.26 -32.91
CA ALA A 125 -14.41 -10.21 -32.44
C ALA A 125 -13.75 -8.84 -32.32
N TYR A 126 -12.49 -8.77 -31.86
CA TYR A 126 -11.84 -7.51 -31.53
C TYR A 126 -10.52 -7.28 -32.23
N ASP A 127 -10.25 -5.99 -32.47
CA ASP A 127 -8.89 -5.48 -32.56
C ASP A 127 -8.36 -5.19 -31.17
N TRP A 128 -7.07 -5.48 -30.96
CA TRP A 128 -6.40 -5.23 -29.69
C TRP A 128 -5.34 -4.17 -29.89
N CYS A 129 -5.35 -3.11 -29.07
CA CYS A 129 -4.27 -2.15 -28.98
C CYS A 129 -3.61 -2.25 -27.61
N ILE A 130 -2.33 -2.58 -27.58
CA ILE A 130 -1.56 -2.77 -26.36
C ILE A 130 -0.42 -1.75 -26.30
N VAL A 131 -0.36 -0.99 -25.20
CA VAL A 131 0.72 -0.05 -24.88
C VAL A 131 1.46 -0.57 -23.64
N PRO A 132 2.58 -1.31 -23.80
CA PRO A 132 3.22 -1.98 -22.67
C PRO A 132 3.96 -1.02 -21.73
N ILE A 133 4.33 0.17 -22.21
CA ILE A 133 5.09 1.17 -21.47
C ILE A 133 4.56 2.55 -21.85
N VAL A 134 3.65 3.12 -21.04
CA VAL A 134 3.17 4.49 -21.24
C VAL A 134 4.24 5.51 -20.82
N ASN A 135 4.83 5.34 -19.64
CA ASN A 135 5.86 6.26 -19.12
C ASN A 135 7.28 5.78 -19.48
N VAL A 136 7.64 5.85 -20.77
CA VAL A 136 8.93 5.34 -21.26
C VAL A 136 10.14 6.08 -20.65
N ASP A 137 10.04 7.39 -20.46
CA ASP A 137 11.13 8.19 -19.89
C ASP A 137 11.35 7.86 -18.42
N GLY A 138 10.27 7.82 -17.64
CA GLY A 138 10.33 7.46 -16.23
C GLY A 138 10.82 6.02 -16.07
N TYR A 139 10.42 5.11 -16.94
CA TYR A 139 10.87 3.73 -16.87
C TYR A 139 12.38 3.63 -17.08
N ILE A 140 12.93 4.32 -18.08
CA ILE A 140 14.39 4.40 -18.29
C ILE A 140 15.10 4.95 -17.05
N ASP A 141 14.52 5.96 -16.37
CA ASP A 141 15.06 6.51 -15.12
C ASP A 141 15.11 5.48 -13.99
N THR A 142 14.13 4.58 -13.91
CA THR A 142 14.16 3.49 -12.90
C THR A 142 15.33 2.53 -13.06
N TRP A 143 15.88 2.39 -14.27
CA TRP A 143 17.06 1.57 -14.55
C TRP A 143 18.38 2.33 -14.34
N LYS A 144 18.34 3.64 -14.09
CA LYS A 144 19.53 4.51 -13.87
C LYS A 144 19.81 4.81 -12.40
N GLY A 145 19.10 4.15 -11.49
CA GLY A 145 19.28 4.28 -10.04
C GLY A 145 18.07 4.85 -9.31
N ASN A 146 17.13 5.49 -10.01
CA ASN A 146 15.90 5.99 -9.41
C ASN A 146 14.76 4.95 -9.45
N ARG A 147 15.00 3.78 -8.85
CA ARG A 147 14.11 2.61 -8.99
C ARG A 147 12.65 2.88 -8.63
N LEU A 148 12.39 3.86 -7.76
CA LEU A 148 11.06 4.23 -7.29
C LEU A 148 10.43 5.41 -8.03
N ARG A 149 11.01 5.84 -9.17
CA ARG A 149 10.43 6.86 -10.05
C ARG A 149 9.00 6.49 -10.44
N ARG A 150 8.04 7.34 -10.11
CA ARG A 150 6.62 7.16 -10.47
C ARG A 150 6.23 7.99 -11.70
N LYS A 151 6.47 9.29 -11.62
CA LYS A 151 6.01 10.32 -12.56
C LYS A 151 6.76 10.30 -13.90
N ASN A 152 6.25 11.01 -14.91
CA ASN A 152 6.98 11.24 -16.16
C ASN A 152 8.20 12.15 -15.92
N MET A 153 9.04 12.40 -16.93
CA MET A 153 10.30 13.16 -16.76
C MET A 153 10.18 14.67 -17.04
N ARG A 154 8.97 15.25 -16.90
CA ARG A 154 8.79 16.70 -17.05
C ARG A 154 9.64 17.47 -16.03
N ALA A 155 10.43 18.42 -16.52
CA ALA A 155 11.27 19.26 -15.68
C ALA A 155 10.43 20.26 -14.86
N CYS A 156 10.85 20.58 -13.64
CA CYS A 156 10.28 21.71 -12.91
C CYS A 156 10.75 23.02 -13.54
N THR A 157 9.82 23.92 -13.82
CA THR A 157 10.15 25.34 -13.99
C THR A 157 10.07 25.99 -12.61
N ASN A 158 11.05 26.82 -12.23
CA ASN A 158 11.10 27.57 -10.95
C ASN A 158 11.52 26.79 -9.68
N GLY A 159 12.64 26.08 -9.72
CA GLY A 159 13.42 25.75 -8.50
C GLY A 159 12.99 24.52 -7.70
N GLY A 160 12.20 23.61 -8.27
CA GLY A 160 11.93 22.29 -7.70
C GLY A 160 13.10 21.30 -7.87
N ASN A 161 13.19 20.28 -7.02
CA ASN A 161 14.23 19.26 -7.11
C ASN A 161 14.07 18.40 -8.38
N ALA A 162 15.07 18.41 -9.26
CA ALA A 162 15.06 17.71 -10.54
C ALA A 162 14.76 16.19 -10.42
N THR A 163 15.10 15.54 -9.30
CA THR A 163 14.81 14.11 -9.09
C THR A 163 13.35 13.81 -8.77
N ASP A 164 12.60 14.80 -8.28
CA ASP A 164 11.22 14.67 -7.80
C ASP A 164 10.22 15.42 -8.69
N CYS A 165 10.69 16.15 -9.70
CA CYS A 165 9.88 16.79 -10.73
C CYS A 165 9.08 15.78 -11.56
N GLY A 166 8.07 16.23 -12.29
CA GLY A 166 7.27 15.41 -13.19
C GLY A 166 5.80 15.45 -12.85
N VAL A 167 4.97 14.94 -13.76
CA VAL A 167 3.53 14.80 -13.60
C VAL A 167 3.16 13.33 -13.42
N ASP A 168 2.24 13.08 -12.50
CA ASP A 168 1.59 11.78 -12.37
C ASP A 168 0.64 11.61 -13.56
N LEU A 169 1.00 10.73 -14.50
CA LEU A 169 0.22 10.51 -15.71
C LEU A 169 -1.19 10.01 -15.37
N ASN A 170 -1.39 9.25 -14.29
CA ASN A 170 -2.73 8.80 -13.87
C ASN A 170 -3.49 9.85 -13.05
N ARG A 171 -3.11 11.12 -13.20
CA ARG A 171 -3.84 12.30 -12.73
C ARG A 171 -4.04 13.34 -13.84
N ASN A 172 -3.55 13.05 -15.05
CA ASN A 172 -3.48 14.00 -16.16
C ASN A 172 -4.51 13.73 -17.25
N TRP A 173 -5.47 12.82 -17.02
CA TRP A 173 -6.53 12.52 -17.96
C TRP A 173 -7.76 13.42 -17.75
N GLY A 174 -8.57 13.57 -18.80
CA GLY A 174 -9.89 14.22 -18.73
C GLY A 174 -11.01 13.25 -18.34
N PRO A 175 -12.28 13.59 -18.62
CA PRO A 175 -12.77 14.93 -18.99
C PRO A 175 -12.55 15.96 -17.87
N SER A 176 -12.83 17.24 -18.13
CA SER A 176 -12.66 18.32 -17.15
C SER A 176 -13.43 18.09 -15.84
N THR A 177 -14.55 17.36 -15.89
CA THR A 177 -15.37 16.99 -14.73
C THR A 177 -14.70 15.96 -13.81
N SER A 178 -13.76 15.15 -14.30
CA SER A 178 -12.97 14.23 -13.49
C SER A 178 -11.59 14.78 -13.13
N PHE A 179 -11.13 15.83 -13.82
CA PHE A 179 -9.83 16.44 -13.62
C PHE A 179 -9.81 17.50 -12.50
N ARG A 180 -8.66 17.64 -11.83
CA ARG A 180 -8.39 18.74 -10.90
C ARG A 180 -6.98 19.26 -11.13
N THR A 181 -6.84 20.56 -11.40
CA THR A 181 -5.53 21.21 -11.53
C THR A 181 -4.75 21.13 -10.23
N GLY A 182 -3.43 20.97 -10.34
CA GLY A 182 -2.55 20.94 -9.17
C GLY A 182 -2.56 22.26 -8.41
N ASP A 183 -2.31 22.20 -7.11
CA ASP A 183 -2.17 23.36 -6.22
C ASP A 183 -0.81 24.07 -6.33
N GLY A 184 0.01 23.66 -7.30
CA GLY A 184 1.36 24.20 -7.54
C GLY A 184 2.49 23.38 -6.90
N ASP A 185 2.18 22.31 -6.16
CA ASP A 185 3.20 21.40 -5.60
C ASP A 185 3.77 20.47 -6.70
N LEU A 186 4.77 20.98 -7.44
CA LEU A 186 5.43 20.27 -8.54
C LEU A 186 6.18 19.00 -8.09
N GLU A 187 6.51 18.89 -6.80
CA GLU A 187 7.24 17.76 -6.21
C GLU A 187 6.28 16.67 -5.71
N SER A 188 4.97 16.92 -5.68
CA SER A 188 3.97 15.92 -5.27
C SER A 188 4.03 14.68 -6.17
N GLU A 189 4.08 13.49 -5.59
CA GLU A 189 4.04 12.19 -6.30
C GLU A 189 2.75 11.98 -7.12
N VAL A 190 1.74 12.81 -6.86
CA VAL A 190 0.43 12.80 -7.49
C VAL A 190 0.10 14.16 -8.11
N TYR A 191 1.13 14.93 -8.47
CA TYR A 191 0.98 16.21 -9.15
C TYR A 191 0.28 15.98 -10.50
N PRO A 192 -0.93 16.54 -10.73
CA PRO A 192 -1.76 16.25 -11.90
C PRO A 192 -1.34 17.00 -13.16
N GLY A 193 -0.35 17.88 -13.08
CA GLY A 193 -0.03 18.85 -14.12
C GLY A 193 -0.85 20.14 -14.00
N ASN A 194 -0.58 21.07 -14.90
CA ASN A 194 -1.20 22.38 -14.95
C ASN A 194 -2.51 22.41 -15.75
N ALA A 195 -2.80 21.36 -16.52
CA ALA A 195 -4.04 21.16 -17.25
C ALA A 195 -4.21 19.66 -17.56
N LEU A 196 -5.45 19.22 -17.84
CA LEU A 196 -5.69 17.90 -18.41
C LEU A 196 -4.95 17.77 -19.75
N PHE A 197 -4.37 16.59 -20.00
CA PHE A 197 -3.53 16.31 -21.16
C PHE A 197 -2.38 17.31 -21.35
N SER A 198 -1.84 17.85 -20.24
CA SER A 198 -0.65 18.72 -20.31
C SER A 198 0.60 17.96 -20.71
N GLU A 199 0.66 16.67 -20.43
CA GLU A 199 1.82 15.84 -20.71
C GLU A 199 1.73 15.26 -22.13
N PRO A 200 2.82 15.26 -22.91
CA PRO A 200 2.80 14.75 -24.27
C PRO A 200 2.47 13.26 -24.33
N GLU A 201 2.78 12.50 -23.28
CA GLU A 201 2.41 11.10 -23.13
C GLU A 201 0.88 10.90 -23.15
N THR A 202 0.16 11.56 -22.25
CA THR A 202 -1.31 11.45 -22.15
C THR A 202 -2.01 12.12 -23.32
N LYS A 203 -1.47 13.26 -23.79
CA LYS A 203 -2.02 14.00 -24.94
C LYS A 203 -1.95 13.20 -26.24
N GLY A 204 -0.83 12.54 -26.52
CA GLY A 204 -0.69 11.71 -27.72
C GLY A 204 -1.67 10.53 -27.71
N ILE A 205 -1.77 9.83 -26.58
CA ILE A 205 -2.72 8.72 -26.40
C ILE A 205 -4.16 9.23 -26.54
N HIS A 206 -4.51 10.35 -25.90
CA HIS A 206 -5.83 10.98 -26.04
C HIS A 206 -6.17 11.29 -27.51
N ASN A 207 -5.24 11.88 -28.26
CA ASN A 207 -5.45 12.19 -29.68
C ASN A 207 -5.69 10.91 -30.50
N TRP A 208 -4.92 9.85 -30.23
CA TRP A 208 -5.06 8.58 -30.94
C TRP A 208 -6.40 7.87 -30.64
N LEU A 209 -6.83 7.89 -29.38
CA LEU A 209 -8.11 7.33 -28.93
C LEU A 209 -9.29 8.12 -29.48
N THR A 210 -9.20 9.46 -29.49
CA THR A 210 -10.26 10.34 -30.00
C THR A 210 -10.52 10.11 -31.48
N ALA A 211 -9.48 9.83 -32.28
CA ALA A 211 -9.62 9.44 -33.67
C ALA A 211 -10.34 8.09 -33.90
N ARG A 212 -10.64 7.34 -32.83
CA ARG A 212 -11.25 5.99 -32.84
C ARG A 212 -12.43 5.86 -31.88
N ASN A 213 -12.99 7.00 -31.45
CA ASN A 213 -13.98 7.09 -30.38
C ASN A 213 -15.24 6.20 -30.56
N THR A 214 -15.59 5.81 -31.78
CA THR A 214 -16.73 4.95 -32.09
C THR A 214 -16.43 3.45 -32.03
N THR A 215 -15.16 3.07 -32.00
CA THR A 215 -14.76 1.64 -32.04
C THR A 215 -14.35 1.09 -30.68
N ILE A 216 -14.00 1.96 -29.72
CA ILE A 216 -13.52 1.55 -28.40
C ILE A 216 -14.67 0.92 -27.60
N VAL A 217 -14.52 -0.34 -27.21
CA VAL A 217 -15.53 -1.08 -26.42
C VAL A 217 -15.02 -1.58 -25.09
N GLY A 218 -13.71 -1.57 -24.86
CA GLY A 218 -13.12 -2.01 -23.61
C GLY A 218 -11.76 -1.36 -23.36
N ALA A 219 -11.45 -1.12 -22.09
CA ALA A 219 -10.22 -0.50 -21.65
C ALA A 219 -9.70 -1.13 -20.35
N LEU A 220 -8.43 -1.51 -20.32
CA LEU A 220 -7.74 -1.96 -19.10
C LEU A 220 -6.48 -1.14 -18.86
N ASP A 221 -6.28 -0.75 -17.61
CA ASP A 221 -5.14 0.02 -17.15
C ASP A 221 -4.42 -0.76 -16.05
N VAL A 222 -3.25 -1.31 -16.40
CA VAL A 222 -2.53 -2.26 -15.54
C VAL A 222 -1.49 -1.50 -14.70
N HIS A 223 -1.64 -1.65 -13.40
CA HIS A 223 -0.87 -1.04 -12.32
C HIS A 223 -0.37 -2.10 -11.35
N THR A 224 0.58 -1.71 -10.48
CA THR A 224 0.86 -2.47 -9.25
C THR A 224 0.95 -1.52 -8.06
N PHE A 225 0.65 -1.94 -6.84
CA PHE A 225 0.35 -3.28 -6.36
C PHE A 225 -0.90 -3.28 -5.46
N GLY A 226 -1.38 -4.47 -5.13
CA GLY A 226 -2.30 -4.66 -4.00
C GLY A 226 -3.42 -5.66 -4.23
N GLY A 227 -3.51 -6.25 -5.43
CA GLY A 227 -4.55 -7.24 -5.75
C GLY A 227 -5.93 -6.59 -5.85
N TRP A 228 -6.09 -5.60 -6.73
CA TRP A 228 -7.37 -4.90 -6.91
C TRP A 228 -7.85 -4.91 -8.35
N VAL A 229 -9.16 -5.10 -8.51
CA VAL A 229 -9.90 -4.82 -9.74
C VAL A 229 -10.81 -3.64 -9.46
N LEU A 230 -10.46 -2.48 -10.00
CA LEU A 230 -11.09 -1.21 -9.69
C LEU A 230 -11.97 -0.72 -10.83
N SER A 231 -13.16 -0.24 -10.49
CA SER A 231 -14.05 0.45 -11.43
C SER A 231 -14.09 1.96 -11.16
N PRO A 232 -14.56 2.77 -12.13
CA PRO A 232 -14.99 4.14 -11.89
C PRO A 232 -16.08 4.23 -10.81
N TYR A 233 -16.24 5.38 -10.14
CA TYR A 233 -15.39 6.57 -10.26
C TYR A 233 -14.18 6.53 -9.31
N GLY A 234 -13.10 7.20 -9.71
CA GLY A 234 -11.96 7.55 -8.87
C GLY A 234 -12.11 8.93 -8.23
N ASN A 235 -12.73 9.89 -8.95
CA ASN A 235 -12.75 11.29 -8.56
C ASN A 235 -13.83 11.66 -7.53
N ASN A 236 -14.84 10.82 -7.33
CA ASN A 236 -15.99 11.09 -6.46
C ASN A 236 -16.63 9.79 -5.93
N GLU A 237 -17.43 9.91 -4.87
CA GLU A 237 -18.12 8.79 -4.21
C GLU A 237 -19.46 8.41 -4.86
N ASP A 238 -19.87 9.10 -5.92
CA ASP A 238 -21.13 8.81 -6.62
C ASP A 238 -21.03 7.50 -7.38
N GLN A 239 -22.13 6.76 -7.42
CA GLN A 239 -22.19 5.55 -8.22
C GLN A 239 -22.46 5.94 -9.68
N PRO A 240 -21.84 5.26 -10.67
CA PRO A 240 -22.29 5.38 -12.06
C PRO A 240 -23.80 5.16 -12.14
N ALA A 241 -24.50 6.06 -12.84
CA ALA A 241 -25.96 6.00 -12.96
C ALA A 241 -26.40 4.61 -13.47
N PRO A 242 -27.56 4.09 -13.04
CA PRO A 242 -28.08 2.84 -13.60
C PRO A 242 -28.13 2.87 -15.13
N PRO A 243 -27.77 1.76 -15.82
CA PRO A 243 -27.44 0.43 -15.27
C PRO A 243 -25.97 0.24 -14.86
N PHE A 244 -25.10 1.23 -15.10
CA PHE A 244 -23.64 1.06 -15.07
C PHE A 244 -23.08 0.68 -13.70
N GLY A 245 -23.66 1.18 -12.61
CA GLY A 245 -23.21 0.83 -11.26
C GLY A 245 -23.27 -0.67 -10.96
N ASN A 246 -24.37 -1.33 -11.32
CA ASN A 246 -24.53 -2.78 -11.15
C ASN A 246 -23.68 -3.56 -12.16
N ALA A 247 -23.61 -3.08 -13.40
CA ALA A 247 -22.77 -3.66 -14.45
C ALA A 247 -21.29 -3.74 -14.03
N PHE A 248 -20.73 -2.66 -13.49
CA PHE A 248 -19.36 -2.65 -12.96
C PHE A 248 -19.19 -3.58 -11.76
N ALA A 249 -20.16 -3.62 -10.84
CA ALA A 249 -20.09 -4.52 -9.68
C ALA A 249 -20.05 -6.00 -10.13
N THR A 250 -20.91 -6.39 -11.07
CA THR A 250 -20.94 -7.75 -11.63
C THR A 250 -19.64 -8.06 -12.38
N LEU A 251 -19.20 -7.16 -13.27
CA LEU A 251 -18.01 -7.34 -14.08
C LEU A 251 -16.76 -7.48 -13.20
N THR A 252 -16.49 -6.51 -12.31
CA THR A 252 -15.29 -6.53 -11.45
C THR A 252 -15.26 -7.73 -10.52
N ASN A 253 -16.41 -8.18 -10.01
CA ASN A 253 -16.53 -9.39 -9.20
C ASN A 253 -16.24 -10.67 -10.00
N ALA A 254 -16.60 -10.72 -11.28
CA ALA A 254 -16.23 -11.81 -12.18
C ALA A 254 -14.72 -11.80 -12.47
N ILE A 255 -14.17 -10.63 -12.83
CA ILE A 255 -12.75 -10.48 -13.18
C ILE A 255 -11.84 -10.82 -12.00
N ARG A 256 -12.10 -10.31 -10.79
CA ARG A 256 -11.26 -10.64 -9.62
C ARG A 256 -11.23 -12.15 -9.35
N ARG A 257 -12.34 -12.86 -9.58
CA ARG A 257 -12.42 -14.31 -9.36
C ARG A 257 -11.60 -15.08 -10.39
N ALA A 258 -11.56 -14.61 -11.63
CA ALA A 258 -10.69 -15.18 -12.65
C ALA A 258 -9.21 -14.87 -12.40
N MET A 259 -8.90 -13.67 -11.91
CA MET A 259 -7.51 -13.29 -11.58
C MET A 259 -6.99 -14.01 -10.33
N GLY A 260 -7.85 -14.37 -9.38
CA GLY A 260 -7.50 -15.27 -8.28
C GLY A 260 -7.96 -14.78 -6.90
N PRO A 261 -7.75 -15.61 -5.85
CA PRO A 261 -8.31 -15.36 -4.51
C PRO A 261 -7.70 -14.15 -3.79
N LEU A 262 -6.54 -13.67 -4.23
CA LEU A 262 -5.88 -12.48 -3.68
C LEU A 262 -6.43 -11.17 -4.24
N TYR A 263 -7.25 -11.22 -5.30
CA TYR A 263 -7.84 -10.03 -5.89
C TYR A 263 -9.16 -9.68 -5.24
N LEU A 264 -9.27 -8.42 -4.81
CA LEU A 264 -10.49 -7.79 -4.32
C LEU A 264 -11.02 -6.81 -5.39
N ASN A 265 -12.28 -6.38 -5.25
CA ASN A 265 -12.87 -5.39 -6.14
C ASN A 265 -13.61 -4.30 -5.38
N GLN A 266 -13.53 -3.07 -5.89
CA GLN A 266 -14.26 -1.91 -5.41
C GLN A 266 -14.16 -0.77 -6.42
N ARG A 267 -14.84 0.35 -6.20
CA ARG A 267 -14.59 1.56 -6.98
C ARG A 267 -13.24 2.16 -6.60
N SER A 268 -12.59 2.83 -7.55
CA SER A 268 -11.28 3.44 -7.35
C SER A 268 -11.26 4.44 -6.18
N VAL A 269 -12.31 5.28 -6.06
CA VAL A 269 -12.45 6.27 -4.97
C VAL A 269 -12.38 5.64 -3.57
N GLN A 270 -12.84 4.38 -3.42
CA GLN A 270 -12.89 3.69 -2.13
C GLN A 270 -11.51 3.23 -1.65
N LEU A 271 -10.50 3.18 -2.54
CA LEU A 271 -9.11 3.08 -2.11
C LEU A 271 -8.66 4.45 -1.60
N TYR A 272 -8.72 5.43 -2.49
CA TYR A 272 -8.48 6.84 -2.24
C TYR A 272 -8.94 7.67 -3.44
N PRO A 273 -9.28 8.97 -3.27
CA PRO A 273 -9.68 9.82 -4.39
C PRO A 273 -8.59 9.98 -5.45
N VAL A 274 -8.98 9.82 -6.71
CA VAL A 274 -8.14 9.95 -7.91
C VAL A 274 -8.83 10.88 -8.90
N TYR A 275 -8.31 12.09 -9.05
CA TYR A 275 -8.75 13.03 -10.09
C TYR A 275 -7.93 12.82 -11.37
N GLY A 276 -8.57 12.90 -12.53
CA GLY A 276 -7.92 12.76 -13.83
C GLY A 276 -7.32 11.38 -14.08
N GLY A 277 -7.97 10.33 -13.58
CA GLY A 277 -7.55 8.95 -13.79
C GLY A 277 -7.98 8.40 -15.15
N PHE A 278 -7.20 7.47 -15.71
CA PHE A 278 -7.47 6.88 -17.02
C PHE A 278 -8.80 6.10 -17.06
N GLY A 279 -9.13 5.36 -15.98
CA GLY A 279 -10.39 4.61 -15.90
C GLY A 279 -11.63 5.51 -16.01
N ASP A 280 -11.64 6.62 -15.26
CA ASP A 280 -12.72 7.62 -15.33
C ASP A 280 -12.78 8.25 -16.72
N TYR A 281 -11.62 8.62 -17.31
CA TYR A 281 -11.54 9.16 -18.66
C TYR A 281 -12.21 8.25 -19.70
N MET A 282 -11.85 6.97 -19.70
CA MET A 282 -12.35 6.02 -20.69
C MET A 282 -13.86 5.77 -20.55
N PHE A 283 -14.34 5.62 -19.31
CA PHE A 283 -15.76 5.42 -19.07
C PHE A 283 -16.58 6.68 -19.37
N MET A 284 -16.15 7.85 -18.89
CA MET A 284 -16.90 9.10 -19.07
C MET A 284 -16.88 9.62 -20.50
N THR A 285 -15.84 9.32 -21.28
CA THR A 285 -15.68 9.81 -22.66
C THR A 285 -16.26 8.85 -23.69
N TYR A 286 -16.07 7.53 -23.49
CA TYR A 286 -16.41 6.52 -24.50
C TYR A 286 -17.50 5.54 -24.03
N GLY A 287 -17.95 5.60 -22.77
CA GLY A 287 -18.90 4.64 -22.21
C GLY A 287 -18.34 3.22 -22.06
N ALA A 288 -17.04 3.03 -22.28
CA ALA A 288 -16.38 1.73 -22.20
C ALA A 288 -16.22 1.28 -20.73
N PRO A 289 -16.41 -0.01 -20.40
CA PRO A 289 -16.21 -0.55 -19.05
C PRO A 289 -14.73 -0.58 -18.67
N ALA A 290 -14.16 0.59 -18.38
CA ALA A 290 -12.75 0.71 -18.07
C ALA A 290 -12.42 0.19 -16.67
N LEU A 291 -11.45 -0.71 -16.54
CA LEU A 291 -11.00 -1.23 -15.25
C LEU A 291 -9.52 -0.90 -15.01
N THR A 292 -9.22 -0.45 -13.78
CA THR A 292 -7.84 -0.35 -13.30
C THR A 292 -7.50 -1.63 -12.54
N LEU A 293 -6.42 -2.31 -12.95
CA LEU A 293 -5.98 -3.57 -12.36
C LEU A 293 -4.70 -3.31 -11.56
N GLU A 294 -4.75 -3.45 -10.24
CA GLU A 294 -3.57 -3.44 -9.37
C GLU A 294 -3.10 -4.88 -9.15
N MET A 295 -2.03 -5.29 -9.82
CA MET A 295 -1.53 -6.67 -9.71
C MET A 295 -1.17 -7.03 -8.26
N ASP A 296 -1.37 -8.29 -7.88
CA ASP A 296 -1.06 -8.79 -6.54
C ASP A 296 0.42 -8.56 -6.17
N GLY A 297 0.65 -8.19 -4.91
CA GLY A 297 1.98 -7.89 -4.39
C GLY A 297 1.94 -6.87 -3.26
N HIS A 298 3.10 -6.65 -2.64
CA HIS A 298 3.24 -5.79 -1.44
C HIS A 298 4.34 -4.73 -1.61
N SER A 299 5.00 -4.69 -2.78
CA SER A 299 6.16 -3.85 -3.06
C SER A 299 6.31 -3.61 -4.55
N PHE A 300 6.85 -2.45 -4.91
CA PHE A 300 7.29 -2.17 -6.28
C PHE A 300 8.56 -2.94 -6.65
N ASN A 301 9.36 -3.35 -5.66
CA ASN A 301 10.53 -4.23 -5.82
C ASN A 301 10.09 -5.70 -5.66
N ALA A 302 9.27 -6.17 -6.59
CA ALA A 302 8.82 -7.56 -6.60
C ALA A 302 9.94 -8.52 -7.05
N PRO A 303 9.97 -9.77 -6.57
CA PRO A 303 10.91 -10.78 -7.05
C PRO A 303 10.58 -11.15 -8.50
N ALA A 304 11.59 -11.33 -9.35
CA ALA A 304 11.38 -11.73 -10.75
C ALA A 304 10.61 -13.06 -10.89
N ALA A 305 10.72 -13.95 -9.90
CA ALA A 305 9.97 -15.21 -9.82
C ALA A 305 8.44 -15.02 -9.86
N SER A 306 7.90 -13.84 -9.49
CA SER A 306 6.46 -13.58 -9.54
C SER A 306 5.95 -13.24 -10.93
N ILE A 307 6.81 -12.93 -11.91
CA ILE A 307 6.40 -12.44 -13.25
C ILE A 307 5.40 -13.40 -13.91
N ARG A 308 5.71 -14.69 -13.91
CA ARG A 308 4.88 -15.73 -14.57
C ARG A 308 3.53 -15.86 -13.89
N ALA A 309 3.50 -15.99 -12.57
CA ALA A 309 2.27 -16.07 -11.79
C ALA A 309 1.37 -14.84 -12.02
N ARG A 310 1.92 -13.63 -11.91
CA ARG A 310 1.17 -12.39 -12.17
C ARG A 310 0.69 -12.30 -13.61
N GLY A 311 1.49 -12.76 -14.56
CA GLY A 311 1.11 -12.83 -15.97
C GLY A 311 -0.05 -13.80 -16.23
N ASP A 312 -0.07 -14.96 -15.58
CA ASP A 312 -1.16 -15.93 -15.68
C ASP A 312 -2.47 -15.37 -15.11
N GLU A 313 -2.41 -14.67 -13.97
CA GLU A 313 -3.55 -13.99 -13.36
C GLU A 313 -4.13 -12.91 -14.28
N LEU A 314 -3.25 -12.06 -14.86
CA LEU A 314 -3.69 -11.04 -15.80
C LEU A 314 -4.28 -11.65 -17.07
N PHE A 315 -3.68 -12.71 -17.61
CA PHE A 315 -4.22 -13.42 -18.77
C PHE A 315 -5.66 -13.91 -18.50
N ALA A 316 -5.89 -14.56 -17.35
CA ALA A 316 -7.23 -15.02 -16.97
C ALA A 316 -8.23 -13.86 -16.86
N GLY A 317 -7.82 -12.75 -16.26
CA GLY A 317 -8.61 -11.52 -16.17
C GLY A 317 -8.95 -10.92 -17.53
N VAL A 318 -7.96 -10.79 -18.43
CA VAL A 318 -8.12 -10.21 -19.77
C VAL A 318 -9.06 -11.06 -20.63
N VAL A 319 -8.90 -12.38 -20.63
CA VAL A 319 -9.77 -13.30 -21.39
C VAL A 319 -11.21 -13.20 -20.90
N LEU A 320 -11.43 -13.24 -19.58
CA LEU A 320 -12.79 -13.14 -19.05
C LEU A 320 -13.40 -11.75 -19.32
N TYR A 321 -12.60 -10.69 -19.19
CA TYR A 321 -13.02 -9.33 -19.48
C TYR A 321 -13.52 -9.19 -20.91
N ALA A 322 -12.72 -9.60 -21.90
CA ALA A 322 -13.09 -9.50 -23.31
C ALA A 322 -14.34 -10.33 -23.67
N ARG A 323 -14.56 -11.47 -23.00
CA ARG A 323 -15.78 -12.27 -23.16
C ARG A 323 -17.02 -11.60 -22.56
N LYS A 324 -16.86 -10.78 -21.52
CA LYS A 324 -17.95 -10.12 -20.81
C LYS A 324 -18.28 -8.72 -21.34
N VAL A 325 -17.35 -8.07 -22.06
CA VAL A 325 -17.57 -6.75 -22.67
C VAL A 325 -18.86 -6.66 -23.52
N PRO A 326 -19.27 -7.65 -24.33
CA PRO A 326 -20.50 -7.52 -25.13
C PRO A 326 -21.78 -7.47 -24.29
N THR A 327 -21.77 -8.13 -23.13
CA THR A 327 -22.95 -8.32 -22.27
C THR A 327 -22.81 -7.63 -20.92
N TRP A 328 -21.82 -6.75 -20.72
CA TRP A 328 -21.49 -6.25 -19.37
C TRP A 328 -22.62 -5.45 -18.72
N ILE A 329 -23.46 -4.80 -19.53
CA ILE A 329 -24.68 -4.11 -19.08
C ILE A 329 -25.82 -5.11 -18.86
N ASP A 330 -26.02 -6.04 -19.78
CA ASP A 330 -27.14 -7.00 -19.75
C ASP A 330 -26.98 -8.06 -18.64
N ASP A 331 -25.73 -8.42 -18.33
CA ASP A 331 -25.36 -9.30 -17.23
C ASP A 331 -25.55 -8.64 -15.85
N ALA A 332 -25.95 -7.36 -15.79
CA ALA A 332 -26.32 -6.66 -14.57
C ALA A 332 -27.68 -7.14 -14.01
N VAL A 333 -27.88 -8.46 -13.93
CA VAL A 333 -28.94 -9.04 -13.11
C VAL A 333 -28.67 -8.61 -11.67
N PRO A 334 -29.65 -8.06 -10.93
CA PRO A 334 -29.49 -7.76 -9.51
C PRO A 334 -29.26 -9.08 -8.78
N THR A 335 -28.00 -9.45 -8.63
CA THR A 335 -27.62 -10.51 -7.72
C THR A 335 -27.70 -9.87 -6.33
N PRO A 336 -28.54 -10.38 -5.41
CA PRO A 336 -28.40 -10.02 -4.02
C PRO A 336 -26.94 -10.24 -3.66
N ALA A 337 -26.31 -9.25 -3.03
CA ALA A 337 -24.98 -9.45 -2.49
C ALA A 337 -25.01 -10.77 -1.70
N PRO A 338 -24.23 -11.79 -2.07
CA PRO A 338 -24.21 -13.00 -1.27
C PRO A 338 -23.81 -12.59 0.14
N PRO A 339 -24.53 -13.04 1.19
CA PRO A 339 -24.04 -12.83 2.54
C PRO A 339 -22.61 -13.36 2.59
N ASN A 340 -21.70 -12.60 3.21
CA ASN A 340 -20.38 -13.12 3.55
C ASN A 340 -20.57 -14.53 4.11
N PRO A 341 -19.75 -15.53 3.71
CA PRO A 341 -19.90 -16.88 4.21
C PRO A 341 -19.97 -16.83 5.74
N VAL A 342 -21.13 -17.22 6.27
CA VAL A 342 -21.35 -17.40 7.70
C VAL A 342 -20.50 -18.60 8.07
N MET A 343 -19.33 -18.35 8.65
CA MET A 343 -18.68 -19.38 9.45
C MET A 343 -19.61 -19.67 10.63
N VAL A 344 -20.07 -20.91 10.72
CA VAL A 344 -20.90 -21.41 11.80
C VAL A 344 -20.22 -21.08 13.13
N ALA A 345 -20.88 -20.26 13.95
CA ALA A 345 -20.42 -19.94 15.29
C ALA A 345 -20.47 -21.19 16.18
N PRO A 346 -19.49 -21.41 17.08
CA PRO A 346 -19.68 -22.34 18.18
C PRO A 346 -20.84 -21.88 19.08
N PRO A 347 -21.43 -22.77 19.90
CA PRO A 347 -22.64 -22.47 20.65
C PRO A 347 -22.46 -21.23 21.54
N SER A 348 -23.40 -20.30 21.45
CA SER A 348 -23.39 -19.05 22.20
C SER A 348 -23.51 -19.29 23.71
N MET A 349 -22.55 -18.79 24.50
CA MET A 349 -22.85 -18.38 25.88
C MET A 349 -23.64 -17.07 25.82
N LYS A 350 -24.92 -17.15 26.16
CA LYS A 350 -25.78 -15.96 26.30
C LYS A 350 -25.29 -15.13 27.48
N ARG A 351 -24.73 -13.95 27.23
CA ARG A 351 -24.73 -12.86 28.21
C ARG A 351 -25.68 -11.78 27.71
N SER A 352 -26.84 -11.72 28.34
CA SER A 352 -27.85 -10.68 28.15
C SER A 352 -27.27 -9.33 28.57
N LEU A 353 -27.33 -8.34 27.69
CA LEU A 353 -27.16 -6.93 28.03
C LEU A 353 -28.39 -6.18 27.53
N SER A 354 -29.49 -6.31 28.29
CA SER A 354 -30.52 -5.28 28.32
C SER A 354 -30.12 -4.25 29.38
N PRO A 355 -30.17 -2.94 29.11
CA PRO A 355 -29.88 -1.93 30.12
C PRO A 355 -31.06 -1.76 31.09
N ALA A 356 -30.76 -1.66 32.38
CA ALA A 356 -31.70 -1.26 33.43
C ALA A 356 -32.00 0.25 33.35
N PRO A 357 -33.15 0.72 33.88
CA PRO A 357 -33.59 2.10 33.75
C PRO A 357 -32.95 3.05 34.78
N GLU A 358 -32.52 4.21 34.24
CA GLU A 358 -32.33 5.56 34.82
C GLU A 358 -31.55 5.80 36.13
N GLU A 359 -30.51 6.65 36.04
CA GLU A 359 -30.58 8.04 36.55
C GLU A 359 -29.41 8.95 36.06
N SER A 360 -29.78 10.14 35.59
CA SER A 360 -29.06 11.44 35.55
C SER A 360 -27.65 11.66 34.95
N VAL A 361 -27.01 10.73 34.23
CA VAL A 361 -25.77 11.09 33.48
C VAL A 361 -26.12 11.71 32.13
N LYS A 362 -25.76 12.99 31.92
CA LYS A 362 -25.92 13.74 30.66
C LYS A 362 -25.38 12.94 29.47
N ARG A 363 -26.28 12.25 28.79
CA ARG A 363 -26.03 11.44 27.59
C ARG A 363 -25.48 12.36 26.51
N CYS A 364 -24.23 12.14 26.08
CA CYS A 364 -23.64 12.87 24.96
C CYS A 364 -24.51 12.59 23.72
N LYS A 365 -25.22 13.62 23.23
CA LYS A 365 -26.14 13.50 22.10
C LYS A 365 -25.39 12.95 20.89
N ARG A 366 -25.94 11.94 20.22
CA ARG A 366 -25.41 11.28 19.01
C ARG A 366 -25.04 12.30 17.91
N GLU A 367 -25.73 13.44 17.87
CA GLU A 367 -25.47 14.58 16.98
C GLU A 367 -24.18 15.34 17.29
N ALA A 368 -23.71 15.34 18.54
CA ALA A 368 -22.41 15.93 18.89
C ALA A 368 -21.26 15.06 18.37
N LEU A 369 -21.43 13.73 18.34
CA LEU A 369 -20.42 12.79 17.84
C LEU A 369 -20.26 12.85 16.30
N SER A 370 -21.34 13.06 15.53
CA SER A 370 -21.24 13.22 14.07
C SER A 370 -20.55 14.55 13.71
N LYS A 371 -20.96 15.65 14.35
CA LYS A 371 -20.31 16.97 14.22
C LYS A 371 -18.82 16.95 14.61
N LEU A 372 -18.40 16.04 15.50
CA LEU A 372 -17.00 15.87 15.94
C LEU A 372 -16.10 15.20 14.88
N THR A 373 -16.65 14.30 14.06
CA THR A 373 -15.90 13.63 12.97
C THR A 373 -15.96 14.37 11.64
N GLU A 374 -16.88 15.34 11.50
CA GLU A 374 -17.07 16.14 10.29
C GLU A 374 -16.02 17.24 10.11
N GLN A 375 -15.24 17.57 11.15
CA GLN A 375 -14.25 18.64 11.11
C GLN A 375 -12.83 18.18 10.78
N PHE A 376 -12.53 16.89 10.77
CA PHE A 376 -11.17 16.42 10.47
C PHE A 376 -11.14 15.07 9.73
N THR A 377 -10.34 14.96 8.67
CA THR A 377 -10.15 13.72 7.89
C THR A 377 -8.69 13.30 7.83
N LEU A 378 -8.43 11.99 7.88
CA LEU A 378 -7.09 11.45 7.70
C LEU A 378 -6.86 11.20 6.19
N HIS A 379 -6.07 12.05 5.55
CA HIS A 379 -5.77 11.96 4.12
C HIS A 379 -4.25 11.97 3.93
N ARG A 380 -3.71 11.01 3.17
CA ARG A 380 -2.24 10.82 2.97
C ARG A 380 -1.43 10.78 4.28
N GLY A 381 -1.99 10.18 5.34
CA GLY A 381 -1.30 10.05 6.62
C GLY A 381 -1.18 11.36 7.43
N ARG A 382 -2.00 12.37 7.13
CA ARG A 382 -2.11 13.63 7.90
C ARG A 382 -3.53 13.86 8.38
N LEU A 383 -3.68 14.52 9.54
CA LEU A 383 -4.96 15.04 10.00
C LEU A 383 -5.24 16.40 9.34
N HIS A 384 -6.26 16.48 8.50
CA HIS A 384 -6.70 17.72 7.84
C HIS A 384 -7.95 18.26 8.53
N LYS A 385 -8.02 19.57 8.78
CA LYS A 385 -9.29 20.23 9.18
C LYS A 385 -10.19 20.35 7.95
N VAL A 386 -11.42 19.85 8.03
CA VAL A 386 -12.47 20.03 7.04
C VAL A 386 -12.88 21.50 7.08
N VAL A 387 -12.57 22.22 6.01
CA VAL A 387 -13.04 23.58 5.79
C VAL A 387 -14.41 23.46 5.13
N ALA A 388 -15.46 23.91 5.81
CA ALA A 388 -16.78 24.03 5.21
C ALA A 388 -16.73 25.05 4.05
N PRO A 389 -17.50 24.87 2.96
CA PRO A 389 -17.55 25.87 1.90
C PRO A 389 -18.21 27.12 2.48
N ALA A 390 -17.41 28.17 2.72
CA ALA A 390 -17.93 29.46 3.10
C ALA A 390 -18.47 30.16 1.85
N ASP A 391 -19.72 30.59 1.98
CA ASP A 391 -20.47 31.42 1.06
C ASP A 391 -19.66 32.64 0.61
N THR A 392 -19.74 32.95 -0.67
CA THR A 392 -19.07 34.07 -1.31
C THR A 392 -19.88 35.34 -1.08
N SER A 393 -19.79 35.96 0.09
CA SER A 393 -20.05 37.41 0.28
C SER A 393 -19.81 37.86 1.72
N ALA A 394 -19.29 39.09 1.86
CA ALA A 394 -18.98 39.82 3.10
C ALA A 394 -17.69 39.40 3.84
N GLY A 395 -16.70 40.28 3.78
CA GLY A 395 -15.37 40.07 4.34
C GLY A 395 -15.34 40.04 5.87
N ASN A 396 -14.33 39.35 6.41
CA ASN A 396 -13.80 39.68 7.72
C ASN A 396 -12.28 39.55 7.76
N LYS A 397 -11.69 40.57 8.39
CA LYS A 397 -10.28 40.93 8.42
C LYS A 397 -9.54 40.12 9.48
N GLU A 398 -8.96 38.98 9.12
CA GLU A 398 -7.88 38.35 9.90
C GLU A 398 -6.86 37.74 8.94
N ASN A 399 -6.16 38.59 8.20
CA ASN A 399 -4.86 38.32 7.59
C ASN A 399 -4.27 39.66 7.14
N ILE A 400 -3.87 40.47 8.12
CA ILE A 400 -2.91 41.56 7.89
C ILE A 400 -1.54 40.95 8.23
N PRO A 401 -0.64 40.75 7.26
CA PRO A 401 0.75 40.41 7.57
C PRO A 401 1.37 41.59 8.36
N PRO A 402 2.28 41.35 9.32
CA PRO A 402 2.95 42.45 9.99
C PRO A 402 3.63 43.34 8.94
N LYS A 403 3.36 44.65 9.03
CA LYS A 403 3.94 45.69 8.18
C LYS A 403 5.45 45.49 8.06
N ALA A 404 5.92 45.41 6.82
CA ALA A 404 7.33 45.57 6.49
C ALA A 404 7.80 46.93 7.04
N ALA A 405 8.83 46.91 7.88
CA ALA A 405 9.61 48.11 8.14
C ALA A 405 10.33 48.47 6.84
N SER A 406 10.04 49.68 6.36
CA SER A 406 10.71 50.34 5.25
C SER A 406 12.16 50.64 5.59
N SER A 407 13.08 50.23 4.72
CA SER A 407 14.28 51.00 4.43
C SER A 407 14.71 50.68 3.01
N ASP A 408 14.34 51.59 2.11
CA ASP A 408 15.08 51.82 0.88
C ASP A 408 16.55 52.08 1.22
N GLU A 409 17.46 51.24 0.74
CA GLU A 409 18.82 51.65 0.35
C GLU A 409 19.34 50.69 -0.75
N PRO A 410 20.09 51.19 -1.74
CA PRO A 410 20.46 50.41 -2.91
C PRO A 410 21.59 49.42 -2.61
N LEU A 411 21.52 48.28 -3.30
CA LEU A 411 22.57 47.27 -3.40
C LEU A 411 23.93 47.91 -3.75
N ASP A 412 24.88 47.86 -2.81
CA ASP A 412 26.29 48.11 -3.11
C ASP A 412 26.98 46.78 -3.47
N ILE A 413 27.38 46.67 -4.72
CA ILE A 413 28.22 45.60 -5.26
C ILE A 413 29.65 46.09 -5.06
N ASN A 414 30.36 45.64 -4.02
CA ASN A 414 31.82 45.52 -4.00
C ASN A 414 32.33 44.91 -2.67
N SER A 415 32.63 43.61 -2.66
CA SER A 415 33.95 43.08 -2.27
C SER A 415 33.87 41.57 -2.09
N ALA A 416 34.48 40.83 -3.02
CA ALA A 416 35.02 39.52 -2.71
C ALA A 416 36.19 39.70 -1.75
N LYS A 417 36.17 39.00 -0.61
CA LYS A 417 37.36 38.48 0.09
C LYS A 417 36.94 37.55 1.23
N ASP A 418 37.30 36.29 1.05
CA ASP A 418 37.72 35.30 2.06
C ASP A 418 36.80 35.02 3.26
N GLY A 419 36.32 33.76 3.34
CA GLY A 419 35.95 33.13 4.60
C GLY A 419 34.48 32.76 4.75
N ALA A 420 34.18 31.49 4.46
CA ALA A 420 33.05 30.68 4.96
C ALA A 420 31.81 31.43 5.53
N PHE A 421 30.82 31.69 4.66
CA PHE A 421 29.46 32.05 5.08
C PHE A 421 28.58 30.79 5.09
N THR A 422 28.25 30.29 6.28
CA THR A 422 27.34 29.17 6.50
C THR A 422 25.90 29.63 6.32
N TRP A 423 25.29 29.29 5.18
CA TRP A 423 23.84 29.32 5.05
C TRP A 423 23.25 28.18 5.90
N THR A 424 22.72 28.52 7.07
CA THR A 424 21.78 27.65 7.77
C THR A 424 20.46 27.64 6.99
N THR A 425 20.40 26.79 5.97
CA THR A 425 19.16 26.42 5.31
C THR A 425 18.25 25.79 6.37
N LYS A 426 17.15 26.48 6.69
CA LYS A 426 16.03 25.84 7.40
C LYS A 426 15.56 24.67 6.54
N ALA A 427 15.91 23.46 6.97
CA ALA A 427 15.62 22.21 6.28
C ALA A 427 14.11 22.10 5.99
N LYS A 428 13.75 21.97 4.71
CA LYS A 428 12.42 21.51 4.31
C LYS A 428 12.29 20.05 4.79
N HIS A 429 11.39 19.78 5.72
CA HIS A 429 11.19 18.44 6.26
C HIS A 429 10.58 17.51 5.19
N HIS A 430 11.40 16.65 4.58
CA HIS A 430 10.91 15.50 3.82
C HIS A 430 10.14 14.55 4.75
N PHE A 431 8.89 14.23 4.43
CA PHE A 431 8.03 13.39 5.26
C PHE A 431 8.26 11.91 4.94
N ARG A 432 8.87 11.18 5.88
CA ARG A 432 9.16 9.75 5.77
C ARG A 432 7.97 8.90 6.25
N VAL A 433 7.51 7.97 5.42
CA VAL A 433 6.53 6.93 5.78
C VAL A 433 7.17 5.94 6.75
N VAL A 434 6.40 5.46 7.72
CA VAL A 434 6.86 4.50 8.74
C VAL A 434 7.35 3.21 8.09
N SER A 435 8.62 2.87 8.31
CA SER A 435 9.19 1.57 7.94
C SER A 435 8.96 0.51 9.03
N SER A 436 9.27 -0.75 8.73
CA SER A 436 9.29 -1.83 9.74
C SER A 436 10.24 -1.53 10.89
N ASP A 437 11.40 -0.92 10.61
CA ASP A 437 12.37 -0.52 11.65
C ASP A 437 11.83 0.60 12.53
N ASP A 438 11.12 1.58 11.95
CA ASP A 438 10.46 2.64 12.71
C ASP A 438 9.39 2.06 13.63
N ARG A 439 8.58 1.13 13.11
CA ARG A 439 7.57 0.43 13.88
C ARG A 439 8.21 -0.38 15.00
N ASN A 440 9.27 -1.15 14.75
CA ASN A 440 9.94 -1.97 15.76
C ASN A 440 10.52 -1.09 16.88
N TYR A 441 11.17 0.03 16.52
CA TYR A 441 11.65 1.02 17.50
C TYR A 441 10.52 1.58 18.36
N TYR A 442 9.41 1.98 17.73
CA TYR A 442 8.26 2.52 18.46
C TYR A 442 7.55 1.48 19.31
N VAL A 443 7.46 0.22 18.87
CA VAL A 443 6.83 -0.85 19.66
C VAL A 443 7.63 -1.16 20.92
N ALA A 444 8.97 -1.14 20.88
CA ALA A 444 9.77 -1.26 22.10
C ALA A 444 9.50 -0.10 23.10
N ALA A 445 9.30 1.12 22.59
CA ALA A 445 8.93 2.27 23.41
C ALA A 445 7.49 2.17 23.97
N LEU A 446 6.53 1.68 23.17
CA LEU A 446 5.15 1.44 23.60
C LEU A 446 5.08 0.37 24.66
N TYR A 447 5.78 -0.75 24.44
CA TYR A 447 5.85 -1.83 25.40
C TYR A 447 6.35 -1.34 26.75
N THR A 448 7.43 -0.55 26.74
CA THR A 448 7.95 0.12 27.94
C THR A 448 6.89 0.98 28.62
N LEU A 449 6.16 1.81 27.86
CA LEU A 449 5.11 2.67 28.38
C LEU A 449 3.95 1.86 29.00
N THR A 450 3.46 0.84 28.30
CA THR A 450 2.33 0.03 28.75
C THR A 450 2.68 -0.83 29.97
N THR A 451 3.91 -1.34 30.04
CA THR A 451 4.41 -2.08 31.21
C THR A 451 4.55 -1.16 32.42
N ASN A 452 5.08 0.05 32.25
CA ASN A 452 5.20 1.01 33.34
C ASN A 452 3.84 1.54 33.82
N LEU A 453 2.86 1.61 32.92
CA LEU A 453 1.47 1.89 33.26
C LEU A 453 0.80 0.74 34.03
N GLY A 454 1.41 -0.45 34.13
CA GLY A 454 0.80 -1.60 34.79
C GLY A 454 -0.36 -2.23 34.00
N LEU A 455 -0.42 -2.03 32.68
CA LEU A 455 -1.46 -2.62 31.84
C LEU A 455 -1.24 -4.13 31.67
N THR A 456 -2.34 -4.88 31.53
CA THR A 456 -2.26 -6.33 31.35
C THR A 456 -1.58 -6.74 30.04
N ALA A 457 -0.99 -7.93 30.01
CA ALA A 457 -0.38 -8.49 28.79
C ALA A 457 -1.37 -8.52 27.62
N GLY A 458 -2.63 -8.87 27.88
CA GLY A 458 -3.71 -8.82 26.89
C GLY A 458 -3.87 -7.43 26.27
N THR A 459 -3.82 -6.36 27.06
CA THR A 459 -3.89 -4.97 26.58
C THR A 459 -2.69 -4.60 25.70
N VAL A 460 -1.48 -5.00 26.08
CA VAL A 460 -0.26 -4.73 25.30
C VAL A 460 -0.32 -5.43 23.93
N HIS A 461 -0.64 -6.72 23.92
CA HIS A 461 -0.75 -7.52 22.69
C HIS A 461 -1.88 -7.00 21.79
N LEU A 462 -3.02 -6.59 22.36
CA LEU A 462 -4.12 -5.99 21.60
C LEU A 462 -3.75 -4.61 21.02
N ALA A 463 -3.08 -3.76 21.79
CA ALA A 463 -2.66 -2.43 21.32
C ALA A 463 -1.71 -2.55 20.12
N ILE A 464 -0.75 -3.46 20.19
CA ILE A 464 0.23 -3.68 19.12
C ILE A 464 -0.42 -4.38 17.92
N ASP A 465 -1.35 -5.33 18.11
CA ASP A 465 -2.15 -5.91 17.01
C ASP A 465 -2.97 -4.83 16.28
N LEU A 466 -3.62 -3.92 17.01
CA LEU A 466 -4.36 -2.80 16.43
C LEU A 466 -3.45 -1.89 15.62
N LEU A 467 -2.29 -1.52 16.16
CA LEU A 467 -1.29 -0.71 15.45
C LEU A 467 -0.85 -1.41 14.16
N ASP A 468 -0.52 -2.69 14.25
CA ASP A 468 -0.01 -3.49 13.15
C ASP A 468 -1.00 -3.73 12.02
N ARG A 469 -2.27 -3.91 12.36
CA ARG A 469 -3.35 -4.05 11.39
C ARG A 469 -3.72 -2.70 10.81
N PHE A 470 -3.68 -1.63 11.60
CA PHE A 470 -3.93 -0.27 11.13
C PHE A 470 -2.85 0.19 10.16
N LEU A 471 -1.56 0.02 10.49
CA LEU A 471 -0.44 0.37 9.59
C LEU A 471 -0.48 -0.41 8.28
N LYS A 472 -1.01 -1.65 8.29
CA LYS A 472 -1.19 -2.46 7.08
C LYS A 472 -2.22 -1.87 6.12
N VAL A 473 -3.28 -1.24 6.63
CA VAL A 473 -4.37 -0.68 5.81
C VAL A 473 -4.27 0.84 5.64
N GLN A 474 -3.44 1.51 6.45
CA GLN A 474 -3.29 2.96 6.47
C GLN A 474 -1.82 3.34 6.66
N PRO A 475 -1.09 3.63 5.56
CA PRO A 475 0.24 4.21 5.65
C PRO A 475 0.18 5.58 6.36
N ILE A 476 1.10 5.79 7.30
CA ILE A 476 1.26 7.06 8.03
C ILE A 476 2.72 7.51 8.02
N THR A 477 2.95 8.80 8.22
CA THR A 477 4.31 9.34 8.39
C THR A 477 4.78 9.18 9.83
N ILE A 478 6.09 9.12 10.05
CA ILE A 478 6.69 8.97 11.39
C ILE A 478 6.18 9.99 12.43
N GLN A 479 5.83 11.20 12.00
CA GLN A 479 5.30 12.26 12.88
C GLN A 479 3.95 11.91 13.53
N TRP A 480 3.19 10.99 12.94
CA TRP A 480 1.89 10.54 13.44
C TRP A 480 1.98 9.19 14.16
N LEU A 481 3.10 8.48 14.04
CA LEU A 481 3.25 7.14 14.62
C LEU A 481 3.04 7.14 16.13
N GLU A 482 3.56 8.16 16.83
CA GLU A 482 3.39 8.32 18.28
C GLU A 482 1.91 8.39 18.69
N VAL A 483 1.16 9.33 18.11
CA VAL A 483 -0.25 9.56 18.48
C VAL A 483 -1.18 8.44 18.00
N VAL A 484 -0.87 7.80 16.87
CA VAL A 484 -1.57 6.58 16.42
C VAL A 484 -1.37 5.46 17.42
N SER A 485 -0.14 5.27 17.89
CA SER A 485 0.18 4.25 18.86
C SER A 485 -0.50 4.49 20.21
N ILE A 486 -0.56 5.75 20.66
CA ILE A 486 -1.31 6.15 21.85
C ILE A 486 -2.81 5.87 21.68
N ALA A 487 -3.38 6.13 20.50
CA ALA A 487 -4.77 5.80 20.21
C ALA A 487 -5.02 4.28 20.25
N CYS A 488 -4.09 3.46 19.75
CA CYS A 488 -4.16 2.01 19.85
C CYS A 488 -4.11 1.52 21.31
N ILE A 489 -3.22 2.07 22.14
CA ILE A 489 -3.19 1.79 23.59
C ILE A 489 -4.54 2.15 24.21
N TRP A 490 -5.04 3.34 23.94
CA TRP A 490 -6.28 3.82 24.55
C TRP A 490 -7.51 2.99 24.12
N ILE A 491 -7.57 2.53 22.87
CA ILE A 491 -8.61 1.58 22.42
C ILE A 491 -8.49 0.25 23.19
N ALA A 492 -7.29 -0.32 23.24
CA ALA A 492 -7.05 -1.61 23.89
C ALA A 492 -7.35 -1.55 25.40
N SER A 493 -6.91 -0.48 26.07
CA SER A 493 -7.18 -0.21 27.48
C SER A 493 -8.68 -0.16 27.77
N LYS A 494 -9.47 0.55 26.96
CA LYS A 494 -10.93 0.58 27.14
C LYS A 494 -11.62 -0.77 26.92
N PHE A 495 -10.96 -1.69 26.22
CA PHE A 495 -11.54 -2.99 25.88
C PHE A 495 -11.18 -4.07 26.91
N ASN A 496 -9.94 -4.06 27.39
CA ASN A 496 -9.39 -5.11 28.25
C ASN A 496 -9.27 -4.72 29.72
N GLU A 497 -9.20 -3.42 30.05
CA GLU A 497 -9.06 -2.94 31.42
C GLU A 497 -10.39 -2.47 32.01
N THR A 498 -10.48 -2.45 33.33
CA THR A 498 -11.67 -1.92 34.02
C THR A 498 -11.62 -0.39 34.12
N GLN A 499 -12.79 0.25 34.12
CA GLN A 499 -12.87 1.72 34.24
C GLN A 499 -12.20 2.23 35.53
N ALA A 500 -12.36 1.50 36.65
CA ALA A 500 -11.74 1.85 37.93
C ALA A 500 -10.20 1.85 37.85
N LEU A 501 -9.62 0.82 37.20
CA LEU A 501 -8.18 0.72 37.01
C LEU A 501 -7.65 1.85 36.11
N LEU A 502 -8.39 2.23 35.07
CA LEU A 502 -8.00 3.33 34.17
C LEU A 502 -7.98 4.69 34.88
N GLU A 503 -8.87 4.90 35.84
CA GLU A 503 -8.94 6.10 36.68
C GLU A 503 -7.86 6.11 37.76
N GLU A 504 -7.69 5.00 38.47
CA GLU A 504 -6.65 4.82 39.50
C GLU A 504 -5.25 5.06 38.95
N LEU A 505 -4.93 4.43 37.81
CA LEU A 505 -3.64 4.54 37.16
C LEU A 505 -3.47 5.84 36.38
N ASN A 506 -4.47 6.72 36.37
CA ASN A 506 -4.47 7.98 35.61
C ASN A 506 -4.02 7.80 34.16
N VAL A 507 -4.37 6.66 33.53
CA VAL A 507 -3.82 6.22 32.23
C VAL A 507 -3.98 7.31 31.18
N LYS A 508 -5.16 7.93 31.11
CA LYS A 508 -5.44 9.03 30.20
C LYS A 508 -4.53 10.23 30.43
N GLN A 509 -4.28 10.61 31.69
CA GLN A 509 -3.43 11.75 32.02
C GLN A 509 -1.97 11.46 31.66
N ILE A 510 -1.49 10.24 31.94
CA ILE A 510 -0.13 9.83 31.60
C ILE A 510 0.06 9.77 30.08
N LEU A 511 -0.91 9.23 29.33
CA LEU A 511 -0.88 9.25 27.86
C LEU A 511 -0.99 10.68 27.27
N GLN A 512 -1.50 11.65 28.04
CA GLN A 512 -1.54 13.06 27.67
C GLN A 512 -0.25 13.82 28.01
N GLN A 513 0.49 13.37 29.03
CA GLN A 513 1.73 13.99 29.47
C GLN A 513 2.84 13.75 28.46
N ARG A 514 3.48 14.84 28.01
CA ARG A 514 4.44 14.84 26.91
C ARG A 514 5.67 15.67 27.24
N HIS A 515 6.85 15.13 26.96
CA HIS A 515 8.14 15.79 27.23
C HIS A 515 8.57 16.76 26.11
N ARG A 516 7.90 16.74 24.95
CA ARG A 516 8.13 17.65 23.80
C ARG A 516 6.80 18.19 23.24
N LYS A 517 6.82 19.43 22.74
CA LYS A 517 5.70 20.11 22.07
C LYS A 517 5.39 19.44 20.72
N GLY A 518 4.72 18.29 20.73
CA GLY A 518 4.13 17.70 19.52
C GLY A 518 2.92 18.51 19.05
N ASN A 519 2.67 18.54 17.74
CA ASN A 519 1.55 19.30 17.13
C ASN A 519 0.18 18.62 17.25
N TRP A 520 0.01 17.64 18.15
CA TRP A 520 -1.25 16.91 18.35
C TRP A 520 -1.86 17.20 19.74
N SER A 521 -3.13 16.87 19.93
CA SER A 521 -3.91 17.07 21.17
C SER A 521 -4.76 15.84 21.44
N TRP A 522 -5.38 15.71 22.62
CA TRP A 522 -6.27 14.56 22.89
C TRP A 522 -7.43 14.45 21.90
N HIS A 523 -7.81 15.57 21.27
CA HIS A 523 -8.75 15.58 20.16
C HIS A 523 -8.24 14.74 18.97
N HIS A 524 -6.94 14.81 18.66
CA HIS A 524 -6.34 13.99 17.61
C HIS A 524 -6.39 12.50 17.95
N VAL A 525 -6.19 12.13 19.22
CA VAL A 525 -6.34 10.75 19.69
C VAL A 525 -7.76 10.27 19.42
N LEU A 526 -8.78 11.02 19.83
CA LEU A 526 -10.19 10.68 19.59
C LEU A 526 -10.51 10.49 18.10
N VAL A 527 -10.01 11.37 17.23
CA VAL A 527 -10.22 11.23 15.78
C VAL A 527 -9.54 9.96 15.25
N LEU A 528 -8.31 9.70 15.69
CA LEU A 528 -7.57 8.50 15.30
C LEU A 528 -8.23 7.23 15.82
N GLU A 529 -8.83 7.23 17.00
CA GLU A 529 -9.59 6.08 17.48
C GLU A 529 -10.73 5.73 16.52
N CYS A 530 -11.51 6.73 16.11
CA CYS A 530 -12.58 6.53 15.14
C CYS A 530 -12.03 6.02 13.80
N GLN A 531 -10.89 6.53 13.35
CA GLN A 531 -10.26 6.09 12.09
C GLN A 531 -9.74 4.66 12.18
N ILE A 532 -9.05 4.29 13.26
CA ILE A 532 -8.57 2.93 13.51
C ILE A 532 -9.75 1.97 13.51
N LEU A 533 -10.80 2.26 14.28
CA LEU A 533 -11.99 1.40 14.35
C LEU A 533 -12.69 1.28 12.99
N LYS A 534 -12.87 2.38 12.25
CA LYS A 534 -13.51 2.36 10.93
C LYS A 534 -12.67 1.57 9.91
N ARG A 535 -11.36 1.83 9.83
CA ARG A 535 -10.45 1.17 8.88
C ARG A 535 -10.30 -0.32 9.16
N LEU A 536 -10.41 -0.73 10.42
CA LEU A 536 -10.39 -2.14 10.81
C LEU A 536 -11.79 -2.80 10.80
N GLY A 537 -12.83 -2.10 10.32
CA GLY A 537 -14.19 -2.61 10.26
C GLY A 537 -14.76 -2.99 11.63
N PHE A 538 -14.36 -2.28 12.68
CA PHE A 538 -14.71 -2.52 14.08
C PHE A 538 -14.31 -3.90 14.62
N ARG A 539 -13.40 -4.62 13.92
CA ARG A 539 -12.86 -5.91 14.35
C ARG A 539 -11.75 -5.71 15.38
N ILE A 540 -12.10 -5.30 16.59
CA ILE A 540 -11.11 -5.08 17.68
C ILE A 540 -10.52 -6.41 18.13
N LEU A 541 -11.38 -7.37 18.45
CA LEU A 541 -11.00 -8.71 18.89
C LEU A 541 -10.55 -9.57 17.71
N HIS A 542 -9.25 -9.56 17.44
CA HIS A 542 -8.61 -10.46 16.51
C HIS A 542 -7.65 -11.39 17.26
N PRO A 543 -7.62 -12.71 16.97
CA PRO A 543 -6.74 -13.64 17.68
C PRO A 543 -5.26 -13.30 17.47
N ASN A 544 -4.64 -12.73 18.50
CA ASN A 544 -3.20 -12.44 18.58
C ASN A 544 -2.43 -13.63 19.18
N MET A 545 -1.09 -13.56 19.18
CA MET A 545 -0.23 -14.67 19.63
C MET A 545 -0.53 -15.09 21.07
N LEU A 546 -0.68 -14.13 21.99
CA LEU A 546 -1.02 -14.39 23.39
C LEU A 546 -2.36 -15.13 23.52
N SER A 547 -3.44 -14.61 22.94
CA SER A 547 -4.77 -15.24 23.01
C SER A 547 -4.82 -16.64 22.39
N ARG A 548 -4.00 -16.89 21.36
CA ARG A 548 -3.85 -18.21 20.73
C ARG A 548 -3.07 -19.17 21.63
N PHE A 549 -2.02 -18.68 22.28
CA PHE A 549 -1.23 -19.45 23.24
C PHE A 549 -2.07 -19.83 24.48
N GLU A 550 -2.77 -18.87 25.08
CA GLU A 550 -3.68 -19.09 26.20
C GLU A 550 -4.76 -20.12 25.86
N LYS A 551 -5.29 -20.08 24.63
CA LYS A 551 -6.28 -21.06 24.16
C LYS A 551 -5.71 -22.48 24.04
N ARG A 552 -4.40 -22.65 23.80
CA ARG A 552 -3.76 -23.96 23.80
C ARG A 552 -3.62 -24.55 25.21
N ALA A 553 -3.68 -23.70 26.24
CA ALA A 553 -3.59 -24.07 27.66
C ALA A 553 -2.48 -25.11 27.95
N PRO A 554 -1.22 -24.85 27.54
CA PRO A 554 -0.14 -25.79 27.75
C PRO A 554 0.16 -25.97 29.24
N GLU A 555 0.46 -27.21 29.65
CA GLU A 555 0.91 -27.50 31.01
C GLU A 555 2.38 -27.13 31.16
N LEU A 556 2.65 -25.97 31.78
CA LEU A 556 3.99 -25.43 31.97
C LEU A 556 4.32 -25.25 33.45
N THR A 557 5.55 -25.56 33.82
CA THR A 557 6.09 -25.15 35.13
C THR A 557 6.29 -23.63 35.17
N ALA A 558 6.41 -23.04 36.36
CA ALA A 558 6.55 -21.58 36.50
C ALA A 558 7.75 -20.99 35.70
N PRO A 559 8.95 -21.62 35.66
CA PRO A 559 10.05 -21.14 34.82
C PRO A 559 9.76 -21.24 33.31
N GLN A 560 9.11 -22.32 32.88
CA GLN A 560 8.75 -22.52 31.47
C GLN A 560 7.67 -21.53 31.02
N ALA A 561 6.73 -21.19 31.90
CA ALA A 561 5.74 -20.15 31.66
C ALA A 561 6.40 -18.77 31.52
N ALA A 562 7.37 -18.46 32.39
CA ALA A 562 8.14 -17.22 32.29
C ALA A 562 8.94 -17.11 30.98
N ASP A 563 9.57 -18.21 30.54
CA ASP A 563 10.26 -18.28 29.25
C ASP A 563 9.27 -18.10 28.09
N ALA A 564 8.11 -18.77 28.13
CA ALA A 564 7.08 -18.63 27.11
C ALA A 564 6.55 -17.20 27.02
N ASP A 565 6.28 -16.54 28.16
CA ASP A 565 5.85 -15.14 28.21
C ASP A 565 6.88 -14.18 27.60
N TYR A 566 8.16 -14.43 27.86
CA TYR A 566 9.26 -13.70 27.23
C TYR A 566 9.23 -13.86 25.70
N PHE A 567 9.13 -15.08 25.18
CA PHE A 567 9.12 -15.33 23.74
C PHE A 567 7.83 -14.82 23.07
N LEU A 568 6.68 -14.88 23.73
CA LEU A 568 5.45 -14.25 23.25
C LEU A 568 5.62 -12.74 23.11
N ASP A 569 6.23 -12.07 24.09
CA ASP A 569 6.50 -10.65 24.01
C ASP A 569 7.56 -10.30 22.95
N LEU A 570 8.53 -11.19 22.68
CA LEU A 570 9.46 -11.03 21.56
C LEU A 570 8.75 -11.02 20.19
N THR A 571 7.66 -11.77 20.03
CA THR A 571 6.90 -11.74 18.76
C THR A 571 6.36 -10.35 18.45
N LEU A 572 6.13 -9.52 19.47
CA LEU A 572 5.67 -8.15 19.31
C LEU A 572 6.77 -7.23 18.81
N MET A 573 8.03 -7.50 19.13
CA MET A 573 9.16 -6.58 18.89
C MET A 573 9.59 -6.53 17.42
N ASP A 574 9.31 -7.58 16.65
CA ASP A 574 9.80 -7.70 15.27
C ASP A 574 8.71 -8.17 14.30
N THR A 575 8.46 -7.35 13.27
CA THR A 575 7.49 -7.68 12.21
C THR A 575 7.76 -8.98 11.45
N ARG A 576 8.99 -9.52 11.48
CA ARG A 576 9.33 -10.78 10.79
C ARG A 576 8.49 -11.97 11.26
N PHE A 577 8.07 -11.99 12.53
CA PHE A 577 7.19 -13.05 13.04
C PHE A 577 5.84 -13.11 12.32
N ARG A 578 5.43 -12.03 11.66
CA ARG A 578 4.18 -11.97 10.87
C ARG A 578 4.28 -12.67 9.51
N ALA A 579 5.49 -13.01 9.07
CA ALA A 579 5.70 -13.75 7.82
C ALA A 579 5.47 -15.26 8.00
N PHE A 580 5.48 -15.75 9.24
CA PHE A 580 5.27 -17.15 9.58
C PHE A 580 3.80 -17.44 9.91
N ALA A 581 3.39 -18.71 9.80
CA ALA A 581 2.08 -19.10 10.30
C ALA A 581 2.04 -18.99 11.84
N PRO A 582 0.95 -18.48 12.44
CA PRO A 582 0.86 -18.33 13.89
C PRO A 582 1.13 -19.64 14.65
N ASP A 583 0.66 -20.77 14.11
CA ASP A 583 0.83 -22.06 14.78
C ASP A 583 2.30 -22.50 14.82
N ASP A 584 3.06 -22.28 13.73
CA ASP A 584 4.49 -22.60 13.68
C ASP A 584 5.30 -21.75 14.69
N VAL A 585 4.92 -20.48 14.86
CA VAL A 585 5.57 -19.60 15.85
C VAL A 585 5.23 -20.01 17.28
N LEU A 586 3.98 -20.43 17.55
CA LEU A 586 3.60 -20.93 18.88
C LEU A 586 4.24 -22.28 19.21
N ASP A 587 4.41 -23.15 18.21
CA ASP A 587 5.16 -24.40 18.36
C ASP A 587 6.63 -24.10 18.69
N ALA A 588 7.23 -23.09 18.04
CA ALA A 588 8.57 -22.62 18.37
C ALA A 588 8.66 -22.05 19.81
N VAL A 589 7.68 -21.27 20.25
CA VAL A 589 7.61 -20.74 21.63
C VAL A 589 7.56 -21.89 22.65
N LEU A 590 6.70 -22.88 22.41
CA LEU A 590 6.59 -24.05 23.29
C LEU A 590 7.91 -24.81 23.33
N PHE A 591 8.50 -25.12 22.17
CA PHE A 591 9.79 -25.80 22.07
C PHE A 591 10.90 -25.07 22.85
N LEU A 592 11.00 -23.75 22.71
CA LEU A 592 12.00 -22.94 23.43
C LEU A 592 11.80 -22.93 24.95
N ALA A 593 10.54 -23.02 25.39
CA ALA A 593 10.18 -23.06 26.80
C ALA A 593 10.33 -24.46 27.42
N THR A 594 10.14 -25.55 26.67
CA THR A 594 10.03 -26.91 27.24
C THR A 594 11.16 -27.86 26.86
N GLU A 595 11.65 -27.82 25.64
CA GLU A 595 12.51 -28.87 25.06
C GLU A 595 13.94 -28.41 24.77
N PHE A 596 14.14 -27.10 24.59
CA PHE A 596 15.43 -26.57 24.18
C PHE A 596 16.52 -26.75 25.25
N HIS A 597 17.72 -27.14 24.79
CA HIS A 597 18.94 -27.25 25.59
C HIS A 597 20.18 -26.97 24.70
N GLN A 598 21.31 -26.58 25.31
CA GLN A 598 22.49 -26.04 24.59
C GLN A 598 23.09 -26.94 23.49
N ASN A 599 22.88 -28.27 23.55
CA ASN A 599 23.40 -29.25 22.59
C ASN A 599 22.31 -29.90 21.72
N PHE A 600 21.17 -29.23 21.55
CA PHE A 600 20.05 -29.76 20.79
C PHE A 600 20.40 -29.91 19.29
N ASP A 601 20.01 -31.05 18.68
CA ASP A 601 20.21 -31.30 17.25
C ASP A 601 19.19 -30.54 16.40
N PHE A 602 19.58 -29.35 15.92
CA PHE A 602 18.72 -28.46 15.15
C PHE A 602 18.20 -29.08 13.84
N GLU A 603 18.93 -30.02 13.23
CA GLU A 603 18.51 -30.66 11.98
C GLU A 603 17.37 -31.65 12.16
N SER A 604 17.16 -32.12 13.39
CA SER A 604 16.06 -33.03 13.75
C SER A 604 14.68 -32.35 13.80
N LEU A 605 14.61 -31.01 13.81
CA LEU A 605 13.35 -30.25 13.86
C LEU A 605 12.63 -30.19 12.51
N ASP A 606 11.30 -30.10 12.55
CA ASP A 606 10.49 -29.78 11.36
C ASP A 606 10.91 -28.41 10.79
N ALA A 607 11.14 -28.35 9.47
CA ALA A 607 11.53 -27.13 8.77
C ALA A 607 10.58 -25.95 9.03
N ARG A 608 9.28 -26.22 9.27
CA ARG A 608 8.29 -25.19 9.59
C ARG A 608 8.59 -24.42 10.89
N VAL A 609 9.16 -25.10 11.89
CA VAL A 609 9.45 -24.53 13.21
C VAL A 609 10.86 -23.91 13.24
N ARG A 610 11.79 -24.41 12.40
CA ARG A 610 13.17 -23.91 12.32
C ARG A 610 13.26 -22.42 12.00
N ASP A 611 12.49 -21.93 11.04
CA ASP A 611 12.58 -20.53 10.60
C ASP A 611 12.13 -19.54 11.70
N PRO A 612 10.96 -19.73 12.38
CA PRO A 612 10.61 -18.97 13.58
C PRO A 612 11.65 -19.06 14.70
N LEU A 613 12.21 -20.25 14.95
CA LEU A 613 13.24 -20.45 15.98
C LEU A 613 14.48 -19.61 15.70
N MET A 614 14.99 -19.62 14.47
CA MET A 614 16.13 -18.79 14.08
C MET A 614 15.85 -17.30 14.29
N CYS A 615 14.61 -16.86 14.04
CA CYS A 615 14.20 -15.49 14.30
C CYS A 615 14.23 -15.15 15.80
N PHE A 616 13.76 -16.06 16.67
CA PHE A 616 13.85 -15.90 18.13
C PHE A 616 15.30 -15.84 18.61
N PHE A 617 16.17 -16.76 18.17
CA PHE A 617 17.58 -16.76 18.54
C PHE A 617 18.27 -15.45 18.15
N TYR A 618 18.09 -15.02 16.90
CA TYR A 618 18.69 -13.79 16.41
C TYR A 618 18.24 -12.57 17.24
N LEU A 619 16.95 -12.50 17.56
CA LEU A 619 16.41 -11.38 18.31
C LEU A 619 16.86 -11.40 19.78
N HIS A 620 16.87 -12.56 20.43
CA HIS A 620 17.37 -12.71 21.79
C HIS A 620 18.86 -12.33 21.89
N LEU A 621 19.71 -12.81 20.98
CA LEU A 621 21.13 -12.46 20.90
C LEU A 621 21.35 -10.96 20.67
N ARG A 622 20.54 -10.38 19.78
CA ARG A 622 20.57 -8.93 19.52
C ARG A 622 20.24 -8.14 20.79
N ILE A 623 19.22 -8.53 21.53
CA ILE A 623 18.82 -7.86 22.79
C ILE A 623 19.92 -7.99 23.84
N GLN A 624 20.51 -9.18 24.00
CA GLN A 624 21.65 -9.37 24.91
C GLN A 624 22.81 -8.43 24.57
N LYS A 625 23.16 -8.31 23.28
CA LYS A 625 24.20 -7.39 22.82
C LYS A 625 23.84 -5.93 23.09
N GLU A 626 22.60 -5.53 22.76
CA GLU A 626 22.12 -4.17 23.01
C GLU A 626 22.18 -3.79 24.50
N LEU A 627 21.84 -4.72 25.40
CA LEU A 627 21.94 -4.54 26.85
C LEU A 627 23.41 -4.41 27.29
N ALA A 628 24.31 -5.23 26.75
CA ALA A 628 25.74 -5.17 27.05
C ALA A 628 26.37 -3.84 26.58
N ASP A 629 25.94 -3.33 25.43
CA ASP A 629 26.38 -2.05 24.85
C ASP A 629 25.73 -0.82 25.55
N GLY A 630 24.88 -1.03 26.57
CA GLY A 630 24.22 0.03 27.34
C GLY A 630 23.03 0.69 26.64
N THR A 631 22.51 0.06 25.59
CA THR A 631 21.36 0.56 24.80
C THR A 631 20.06 0.35 25.56
N LYS A 632 19.18 1.36 25.56
CA LYS A 632 17.96 1.36 26.38
C LYS A 632 16.70 0.83 25.69
N LEU A 633 16.77 0.43 24.42
CA LEU A 633 15.57 0.19 23.60
C LEU A 633 14.69 -0.94 24.14
N HIS A 634 15.27 -2.08 24.52
CA HIS A 634 14.57 -3.26 25.02
C HIS A 634 14.69 -3.44 26.55
N LYS A 635 15.09 -2.38 27.26
CA LYS A 635 15.35 -2.44 28.71
C LYS A 635 14.10 -2.85 29.51
N ALA A 636 12.90 -2.46 29.09
CA ALA A 636 11.66 -2.84 29.78
C ALA A 636 11.36 -4.35 29.66
N LEU A 637 11.69 -4.97 28.53
CA LEU A 637 11.52 -6.39 28.31
C LEU A 637 12.46 -7.19 29.25
N HIS A 638 13.68 -6.70 29.41
CA HIS A 638 14.62 -7.20 30.41
C HIS A 638 14.14 -6.98 31.85
N CYS A 639 13.66 -5.79 32.20
CA CYS A 639 13.17 -5.51 33.55
C CYS A 639 11.93 -6.34 33.92
N LYS A 640 11.06 -6.65 32.95
CA LYS A 640 9.87 -7.48 33.18
C LYS A 640 10.23 -8.96 33.36
N HIS A 641 11.09 -9.50 32.49
CA HIS A 641 11.30 -10.95 32.40
C HIS A 641 12.60 -11.44 33.05
N GLY A 642 13.64 -10.61 33.15
CA GLY A 642 15.01 -11.05 33.44
C GLY A 642 15.21 -11.79 34.77
N ALA A 643 14.36 -11.54 35.77
CA ALA A 643 14.41 -12.24 37.06
C ALA A 643 13.62 -13.57 37.08
N GLY A 644 12.67 -13.76 36.17
CA GLY A 644 11.78 -14.93 36.13
C GLY A 644 12.19 -16.00 35.11
N MET A 645 13.05 -15.65 34.16
CA MET A 645 13.51 -16.56 33.10
C MET A 645 14.43 -17.67 33.62
N SER A 646 14.43 -18.81 32.93
CA SER A 646 15.36 -19.91 33.22
C SER A 646 16.81 -19.52 32.94
N SER A 647 17.76 -20.25 33.55
CA SER A 647 19.20 -20.02 33.35
C SER A 647 19.64 -20.12 31.89
N THR A 648 18.91 -20.87 31.06
CA THR A 648 19.15 -21.01 29.62
C THR A 648 18.99 -19.69 28.88
N TRP A 649 17.99 -18.90 29.26
CA TRP A 649 17.59 -17.67 28.57
C TRP A 649 17.88 -16.41 29.39
N GLN A 650 18.53 -16.56 30.54
CA GLN A 650 18.73 -15.47 31.48
C GLN A 650 19.51 -14.32 30.84
N LEU A 651 18.94 -13.13 30.92
CA LEU A 651 19.55 -11.91 30.43
C LEU A 651 20.52 -11.33 31.48
N ALA A 652 21.61 -10.71 31.04
CA ALA A 652 22.62 -10.12 31.94
C ALA A 652 21.99 -9.07 32.89
N PRO A 653 22.39 -8.98 34.17
CA PRO A 653 21.74 -8.11 35.15
C PRO A 653 21.76 -6.63 34.72
N PRO A 654 20.66 -5.87 34.95
CA PRO A 654 20.53 -4.51 34.44
C PRO A 654 21.54 -3.55 35.09
N THR A 655 22.20 -2.73 34.28
CA THR A 655 22.99 -1.59 34.78
C THR A 655 22.05 -0.38 34.99
N GLY A 656 21.69 -0.12 36.25
CA GLY A 656 20.89 1.04 36.68
C GLY A 656 19.37 0.92 36.54
N ASP A 657 18.65 1.96 36.98
CA ASP A 657 17.19 1.98 37.22
C ASP A 657 16.33 1.69 35.98
N CYS A 658 15.22 0.96 36.15
CA CYS A 658 14.32 0.49 35.08
C CYS A 658 13.38 1.58 34.51
N GLY A 659 13.61 2.83 34.88
CA GLY A 659 12.81 3.97 34.45
C GLY A 659 12.88 4.29 32.95
N CYS A 660 11.72 4.59 32.36
CA CYS A 660 11.60 5.14 31.01
C CYS A 660 11.81 6.66 31.00
N ARG A 661 12.32 7.22 29.90
CA ARG A 661 12.47 8.67 29.69
C ARG A 661 11.14 9.44 29.65
N ILE A 662 10.02 8.74 29.39
CA ILE A 662 8.65 9.28 29.44
C ILE A 662 8.13 9.32 30.89
N CYS A 663 8.68 8.49 31.79
CA CYS A 663 8.23 8.28 33.17
C CYS A 663 8.97 9.13 34.22
N VAL A 664 9.84 10.08 33.83
CA VAL A 664 10.47 11.04 34.78
C VAL A 664 9.47 12.12 35.26
N LEU A 665 8.18 11.76 35.30
CA LEU A 665 7.10 12.51 35.92
C LEU A 665 6.33 11.55 36.83
N SER A 666 7.03 10.97 37.79
CA SER A 666 6.40 10.71 39.07
C SER A 666 6.18 12.09 39.70
N PRO A 667 4.96 12.47 40.11
CA PRO A 667 4.86 13.47 41.16
C PRO A 667 5.59 12.86 42.36
N ALA A 668 6.60 13.56 42.87
CA ALA A 668 6.95 13.33 44.26
C ALA A 668 5.68 13.54 45.11
N ALA A 669 5.44 12.58 46.00
CA ALA A 669 4.33 12.40 46.94
C ALA A 669 3.13 11.60 46.42
#